data_AF-A0ABD5SSC0-F1
#
_entry.id   AF-A0ABD5SSC0-F1
#
_cell.length_a   1.000
_cell.length_b   1.000
_cell.length_c   1.000
_cell.angle_alpha   90.00
_cell.angle_beta   90.00
_cell.angle_gamma   90.00
#
_symmetry.space_group_name_H-M   'P 1'
#
loop_
_entity.id
_entity.type
_entity.pdbx_description
1 polymer ?
#
loop_
_entity_poly.entity_id
_entity_poly.type
_entity_poly.pdbx_seq_one_letter_code
_entity_poly.pdbx_strand_id
1 'polypeptide(L)'
;MARDESVRDADGPAEPTVSDDEQSEHSILDRRSYLKVASATAVAAGIGTTAASAADGDYEVIEARGQSIRIGSGETWENKLIDFGNRNNITITAKGSNWTIRNIGFTGTIPYNETIFGVCDSGSGTSVMENVYFGESTGEQPSGERSICIWVDPSHSGHLDVTNVNFNVPGNNGIYGSAPAYNGDGGTIALEGCYGNDCHHTAFRIGDCGMSIENCVSYKSGTRAANRNIWVWEGNYGGGATVRNSHFITNGTGGSVVTNGSPNLTLDNVHTDDGRGDGSNPQHFVPDGCPESGEEAASGGSGGGSSSPPSNDVGDSDEDLPENTLTVTGTGDATEYYVETTDELVADPNAGSLEVHDEIDGTSASGWVTTSSHVDGFRFAGDLHEVAFRQGSARIEVNGEVIDPDQYNGDEPELENTLLVDGIGTAGGTSYEFTVSGAVEKATVEGATIDDEDAIDGGHVAGGVAGWRDGFRFDGDLAELTVDGNARVLVNGEQVDPADYGQEQPHVLTLVGNGSAANYEITVDGTIDTVDGDDSEEFATVSSGTTVEGSIERGAQRFRFSGTLTDVTFIDGSAHVYLDDRRIDPDQYGEQELLPNAIVIDGAGTDGETSYSFEIDGEVVTASYRDASIDPGDEIEGRSATGSVDDELDAYWFDGDIMDFRLSGNASVDVQYNARSN
;
A
#
# COMPACT_ATOMS: atom_id res chain seq x y z
N MET A 1 81.39 -28.22 -32.56
CA MET A 1 79.99 -28.64 -32.81
C MET A 1 79.19 -27.34 -32.82
N ALA A 2 79.15 -26.60 -33.94
CA ALA A 2 78.18 -26.70 -35.06
C ALA A 2 76.74 -26.67 -34.53
N ARG A 3 75.83 -25.77 -34.90
CA ARG A 3 75.62 -24.79 -36.00
C ARG A 3 74.23 -24.15 -35.67
N ASP A 4 73.71 -23.03 -36.16
CA ASP A 4 74.09 -21.88 -37.00
C ASP A 4 72.88 -20.91 -36.90
N GLU A 5 73.09 -19.65 -37.26
CA GLU A 5 72.12 -18.53 -37.22
C GLU A 5 71.04 -18.57 -38.33
N SER A 6 70.03 -17.72 -38.23
CA SER A 6 69.84 -16.64 -39.22
C SER A 6 68.88 -15.56 -38.73
N VAL A 7 69.15 -14.34 -39.20
CA VAL A 7 68.69 -13.01 -38.77
C VAL A 7 67.86 -12.38 -39.91
N ARG A 8 67.18 -11.25 -39.61
CA ARG A 8 66.87 -10.07 -40.49
C ARG A 8 65.53 -10.08 -41.25
N ASP A 9 64.77 -8.99 -41.44
CA ASP A 9 64.87 -7.52 -41.27
C ASP A 9 63.40 -6.98 -41.15
N ALA A 10 63.04 -5.99 -40.32
CA ALA A 10 63.13 -4.52 -40.48
C ALA A 10 62.43 -3.92 -41.74
N ASP A 11 61.30 -3.22 -41.56
CA ASP A 11 61.12 -1.77 -41.82
C ASP A 11 59.63 -1.35 -41.78
N GLY A 12 59.36 -0.15 -41.22
CA GLY A 12 58.08 0.58 -41.33
C GLY A 12 57.90 1.19 -42.75
N PRO A 13 57.16 2.31 -42.97
CA PRO A 13 56.58 3.25 -42.00
C PRO A 13 55.20 3.87 -42.42
N ALA A 14 54.79 4.88 -41.64
CA ALA A 14 54.09 6.12 -42.05
C ALA A 14 52.55 6.16 -42.11
N GLU A 15 52.00 7.01 -41.22
CA GLU A 15 50.73 7.73 -41.40
C GLU A 15 50.80 8.72 -42.58
N PRO A 16 49.64 9.22 -43.06
CA PRO A 16 49.35 10.63 -42.75
C PRO A 16 47.84 11.02 -42.64
N THR A 17 47.58 11.88 -41.64
CA THR A 17 46.91 13.21 -41.70
C THR A 17 45.41 13.42 -42.06
N VAL A 18 44.71 14.03 -41.08
CA VAL A 18 44.01 15.35 -41.10
C VAL A 18 42.76 15.52 -42.00
N SER A 19 41.59 15.84 -41.40
CA SER A 19 41.03 17.21 -41.36
C SER A 19 39.66 17.29 -40.68
N ASP A 20 39.52 18.33 -39.87
CA ASP A 20 38.33 18.91 -39.26
C ASP A 20 37.42 19.59 -40.32
N ASP A 21 36.10 19.62 -40.09
CA ASP A 21 35.37 20.87 -39.77
C ASP A 21 33.82 20.69 -39.80
N GLU A 22 33.24 21.18 -38.69
CA GLU A 22 31.96 21.86 -38.44
C GLU A 22 30.80 21.85 -39.47
N GLN A 23 29.57 21.52 -39.02
CA GLN A 23 28.48 22.50 -38.75
C GLN A 23 27.10 21.83 -38.49
N SER A 24 26.58 22.08 -37.28
CA SER A 24 25.22 22.49 -36.87
C SER A 24 23.95 21.93 -37.56
N GLU A 25 23.08 21.26 -36.79
CA GLU A 25 21.75 21.74 -36.30
C GLU A 25 20.68 20.63 -36.10
N HIS A 26 20.09 20.65 -34.90
CA HIS A 26 18.73 20.26 -34.46
C HIS A 26 18.17 18.82 -34.58
N SER A 27 17.73 18.32 -33.40
CA SER A 27 16.42 17.68 -33.11
C SER A 27 16.41 16.22 -32.60
N ILE A 28 16.29 16.08 -31.26
CA ILE A 28 15.45 15.18 -30.41
C ILE A 28 15.31 13.65 -30.69
N LEU A 29 15.41 12.86 -29.59
CA LEU A 29 15.13 11.42 -29.38
C LEU A 29 16.20 10.45 -29.97
N ASP A 30 16.64 9.35 -29.35
CA ASP A 30 16.10 8.53 -28.28
C ASP A 30 17.21 7.62 -27.71
N ARG A 31 17.08 7.18 -26.45
CA ARG A 31 18.04 6.29 -25.77
C ARG A 31 17.80 4.84 -26.19
N ARG A 32 18.73 4.18 -26.89
CA ARG A 32 18.81 2.71 -26.89
C ARG A 32 20.23 2.15 -27.11
N SER A 33 20.51 1.13 -26.27
CA SER A 33 21.30 -0.07 -26.55
C SER A 33 22.73 -0.12 -26.00
N TYR A 34 22.90 -0.85 -24.89
CA TYR A 34 24.05 -1.75 -24.75
C TYR A 34 23.56 -3.18 -24.53
N LEU A 35 23.55 -3.93 -25.63
CA LEU A 35 23.50 -5.38 -25.65
C LEU A 35 24.96 -5.88 -25.72
N LYS A 36 25.41 -6.69 -24.75
CA LYS A 36 26.56 -7.57 -24.94
C LYS A 36 26.32 -8.94 -24.29
N VAL A 37 26.31 -9.93 -25.17
CA VAL A 37 26.31 -11.37 -24.94
C VAL A 37 27.71 -11.83 -24.51
N ALA A 38 27.78 -12.71 -23.49
CA ALA A 38 28.78 -13.78 -23.44
C ALA A 38 28.16 -15.02 -22.78
N SER A 39 28.24 -16.13 -23.50
CA SER A 39 27.60 -17.42 -23.28
C SER A 39 28.46 -18.40 -22.46
N ALA A 40 27.85 -19.14 -21.54
CA ALA A 40 28.34 -20.46 -21.13
C ALA A 40 27.15 -21.42 -20.86
N THR A 41 27.17 -22.55 -21.56
CA THR A 41 26.13 -23.58 -21.58
C THR A 41 26.29 -24.56 -20.43
N ALA A 42 25.21 -24.83 -19.67
CA ALA A 42 25.03 -26.11 -18.99
C ALA A 42 23.58 -26.58 -19.15
N VAL A 43 23.39 -27.58 -20.02
CA VAL A 43 22.11 -28.29 -20.19
C VAL A 43 22.01 -29.37 -19.11
N ALA A 44 20.97 -29.32 -18.28
CA ALA A 44 20.45 -30.47 -17.54
C ALA A 44 18.91 -30.46 -17.55
N ALA A 45 18.36 -31.24 -18.50
CA ALA A 45 17.04 -31.87 -18.56
C ALA A 45 15.85 -31.29 -17.77
N GLY A 46 15.03 -30.48 -18.46
CA GLY A 46 13.58 -30.70 -18.65
C GLY A 46 12.62 -30.52 -17.47
N ILE A 47 11.99 -29.34 -17.40
CA ILE A 47 10.54 -29.08 -17.46
C ILE A 47 10.42 -27.62 -17.94
N GLY A 48 9.53 -27.34 -18.89
CA GLY A 48 9.40 -26.01 -19.50
C GLY A 48 8.89 -24.97 -18.50
N THR A 49 9.72 -24.00 -18.16
CA THR A 49 9.31 -22.75 -17.55
C THR A 49 9.06 -21.74 -18.67
N THR A 50 7.81 -21.38 -18.86
CA THR A 50 7.44 -20.16 -19.59
C THR A 50 7.95 -18.98 -18.76
N ALA A 51 9.01 -18.34 -19.24
CA ALA A 51 9.42 -17.03 -18.74
C ALA A 51 8.27 -16.04 -19.01
N ALA A 52 7.56 -15.68 -17.94
CA ALA A 52 6.63 -14.56 -17.98
C ALA A 52 7.44 -13.26 -18.08
N SER A 53 6.95 -12.34 -18.90
CA SER A 53 7.61 -11.09 -19.27
C SER A 53 7.77 -10.15 -18.08
N ALA A 54 8.97 -9.57 -17.96
CA ALA A 54 9.31 -8.55 -16.99
C ALA A 54 8.62 -7.19 -17.29
N ALA A 55 7.90 -6.70 -16.28
CA ALA A 55 7.64 -5.31 -15.84
C ALA A 55 6.50 -5.45 -14.81
N ASP A 56 6.71 -5.37 -13.50
CA ASP A 56 7.30 -4.26 -12.73
C ASP A 56 8.38 -4.73 -11.73
N GLY A 57 9.53 -4.03 -11.67
CA GLY A 57 10.50 -4.05 -10.54
C GLY A 57 11.71 -5.01 -10.52
N ASP A 58 12.64 -4.96 -11.50
CA ASP A 58 14.08 -5.36 -11.49
C ASP A 58 14.62 -6.68 -10.84
N TYR A 59 13.80 -7.70 -10.54
CA TYR A 59 14.30 -9.02 -10.09
C TYR A 59 13.60 -10.24 -10.73
N GLU A 60 14.26 -11.41 -10.68
CA GLU A 60 13.67 -12.67 -11.14
C GLU A 60 12.97 -13.39 -9.97
N VAL A 61 11.72 -13.78 -10.18
CA VAL A 61 10.95 -14.58 -9.22
C VAL A 61 11.18 -16.08 -9.45
N ILE A 62 11.54 -16.81 -8.39
CA ILE A 62 11.73 -18.26 -8.40
C ILE A 62 10.76 -18.90 -7.42
N GLU A 63 9.78 -19.66 -7.93
CA GLU A 63 8.92 -20.49 -7.09
C GLU A 63 9.67 -21.76 -6.65
N ALA A 64 9.70 -22.01 -5.34
CA ALA A 64 10.32 -23.19 -4.75
C ALA A 64 9.48 -24.45 -5.05
N ARG A 65 10.10 -25.48 -5.62
CA ARG A 65 9.45 -26.76 -6.01
C ARG A 65 10.32 -28.00 -5.69
N GLY A 66 11.33 -27.84 -4.85
CA GLY A 66 12.32 -28.87 -4.49
C GLY A 66 13.58 -28.89 -5.36
N GLN A 67 13.80 -27.85 -6.19
CA GLN A 67 14.98 -27.76 -7.05
C GLN A 67 16.27 -27.45 -6.28
N SER A 68 17.41 -27.71 -6.93
CA SER A 68 18.72 -27.32 -6.41
C SER A 68 19.44 -26.38 -7.37
N ILE A 69 19.99 -25.29 -6.84
CA ILE A 69 20.81 -24.30 -7.54
C ILE A 69 22.27 -24.48 -7.13
N ARG A 70 23.20 -24.37 -8.08
CA ARG A 70 24.63 -24.43 -7.82
C ARG A 70 25.33 -23.19 -8.34
N ILE A 71 26.18 -22.60 -7.52
CA ILE A 71 26.98 -21.40 -7.82
C ILE A 71 28.45 -21.80 -7.68
N GLY A 72 29.19 -21.66 -8.78
CA GLY A 72 30.58 -22.04 -8.94
C GLY A 72 31.57 -20.93 -8.63
N SER A 73 32.86 -21.19 -8.87
CA SER A 73 33.92 -20.21 -8.62
C SER A 73 33.80 -19.01 -9.56
N GLY A 74 33.91 -17.79 -9.04
CA GLY A 74 33.83 -16.55 -9.83
C GLY A 74 32.42 -16.18 -10.30
N GLU A 75 31.39 -16.95 -9.95
CA GLU A 75 30.02 -16.69 -10.38
C GLU A 75 29.32 -15.68 -9.45
N THR A 76 28.52 -14.81 -10.05
CA THR A 76 27.61 -13.90 -9.34
C THR A 76 26.18 -14.37 -9.54
N TRP A 77 25.43 -14.50 -8.45
CA TRP A 77 24.01 -14.84 -8.45
C TRP A 77 23.23 -13.77 -7.69
N GLU A 78 22.38 -13.04 -8.40
CA GLU A 78 21.82 -11.79 -7.89
C GLU A 78 20.39 -11.50 -8.35
N ASN A 79 19.73 -10.61 -7.60
CA ASN A 79 18.41 -10.04 -7.87
C ASN A 79 17.35 -11.13 -8.06
N LYS A 80 17.05 -11.82 -6.96
CA LYS A 80 16.09 -12.93 -6.92
C LYS A 80 15.10 -12.76 -5.80
N LEU A 81 13.82 -12.93 -6.11
CA LEU A 81 12.76 -13.14 -5.12
C LEU A 81 12.38 -14.61 -5.14
N ILE A 82 12.55 -15.31 -4.02
CA ILE A 82 12.33 -16.75 -3.93
C ILE A 82 11.08 -17.00 -3.10
N ASP A 83 10.04 -17.52 -3.74
CA ASP A 83 8.75 -17.78 -3.11
C ASP A 83 8.65 -19.24 -2.67
N PHE A 84 8.54 -19.47 -1.36
CA PHE A 84 8.32 -20.80 -0.78
C PHE A 84 6.85 -21.26 -0.86
N GLY A 85 5.91 -20.36 -1.16
CA GLY A 85 4.48 -20.59 -1.02
C GLY A 85 4.17 -21.13 0.38
N ASN A 86 3.49 -22.28 0.45
CA ASN A 86 3.25 -22.99 1.69
C ASN A 86 4.31 -24.08 1.94
N ARG A 87 5.50 -23.69 2.41
CA ARG A 87 6.57 -24.62 2.85
C ARG A 87 7.13 -25.54 1.76
N ASN A 88 7.18 -25.07 0.51
CA ASN A 88 8.00 -25.74 -0.50
C ASN A 88 9.50 -25.57 -0.19
N ASN A 89 10.38 -26.22 -0.95
CA ASN A 89 11.82 -26.22 -0.69
C ASN A 89 12.64 -25.80 -1.91
N ILE A 90 13.81 -25.21 -1.67
CA ILE A 90 14.89 -25.00 -2.63
C ILE A 90 16.22 -25.15 -1.89
N THR A 91 17.21 -25.80 -2.52
CA THR A 91 18.56 -25.89 -1.96
C THR A 91 19.54 -25.13 -2.84
N ILE A 92 20.23 -24.14 -2.29
CA ILE A 92 21.21 -23.33 -3.00
C ILE A 92 22.60 -23.66 -2.47
N THR A 93 23.49 -24.12 -3.35
CA THR A 93 24.86 -24.49 -2.98
C THR A 93 25.86 -23.60 -3.69
N ALA A 94 26.57 -22.77 -2.93
CA ALA A 94 27.71 -21.99 -3.45
C ALA A 94 29.02 -22.61 -2.99
N LYS A 95 29.72 -23.29 -3.91
CA LYS A 95 30.97 -23.99 -3.59
C LYS A 95 32.00 -23.76 -4.68
N GLY A 96 33.13 -23.21 -4.28
CA GLY A 96 34.16 -22.77 -5.20
C GLY A 96 35.06 -21.77 -4.52
N SER A 97 35.49 -20.74 -5.23
CA SER A 97 36.16 -19.58 -4.65
C SER A 97 35.78 -18.32 -5.38
N ASN A 98 35.73 -17.19 -4.66
CA ASN A 98 35.37 -15.88 -5.20
C ASN A 98 33.99 -15.84 -5.88
N TRP A 99 32.98 -16.48 -5.28
CA TRP A 99 31.59 -16.33 -5.74
C TRP A 99 30.92 -15.17 -5.00
N THR A 100 29.85 -14.65 -5.60
CA THR A 100 29.05 -13.55 -5.03
C THR A 100 27.58 -13.92 -5.07
N ILE A 101 26.90 -13.81 -3.94
CA ILE A 101 25.44 -13.86 -3.83
C ILE A 101 24.98 -12.50 -3.33
N ARG A 102 24.03 -11.86 -3.98
CA ARG A 102 23.51 -10.59 -3.50
C ARG A 102 22.08 -10.30 -3.89
N ASN A 103 21.41 -9.44 -3.14
CA ASN A 103 20.07 -8.97 -3.48
C ASN A 103 19.09 -10.13 -3.62
N ILE A 104 18.97 -10.91 -2.54
CA ILE A 104 18.12 -12.11 -2.52
C ILE A 104 17.04 -11.94 -1.46
N GLY A 105 15.79 -11.90 -1.90
CA GLY A 105 14.61 -11.93 -1.05
C GLY A 105 13.99 -13.31 -0.98
N PHE A 106 13.39 -13.62 0.17
CA PHE A 106 12.54 -14.79 0.34
C PHE A 106 11.14 -14.37 0.80
N THR A 107 10.12 -15.01 0.24
CA THR A 107 8.70 -14.87 0.62
C THR A 107 8.06 -16.24 0.86
N GLY A 108 6.88 -16.24 1.46
CA GLY A 108 6.17 -17.45 1.86
C GLY A 108 6.77 -18.14 3.09
N THR A 109 6.26 -19.33 3.42
CA THR A 109 6.63 -20.01 4.66
C THR A 109 7.83 -20.93 4.46
N ILE A 110 8.92 -20.72 5.22
CA ILE A 110 10.13 -21.54 5.13
C ILE A 110 9.86 -23.03 5.47
N PRO A 111 10.45 -23.97 4.73
CA PRO A 111 10.33 -25.40 5.02
C PRO A 111 11.05 -25.80 6.31
N TYR A 112 10.55 -26.83 6.98
CA TYR A 112 11.13 -27.34 8.23
C TYR A 112 12.32 -28.27 7.98
N ASN A 113 13.35 -28.20 8.84
CA ASN A 113 14.53 -29.06 8.82
C ASN A 113 15.38 -29.01 7.54
N GLU A 114 15.30 -27.91 6.81
CA GLU A 114 16.05 -27.72 5.57
C GLU A 114 17.23 -26.77 5.77
N THR A 115 18.20 -26.85 4.87
CA THR A 115 19.27 -25.86 4.74
C THR A 115 19.09 -25.13 3.43
N ILE A 116 18.85 -23.81 3.50
CA ILE A 116 18.59 -23.00 2.31
C ILE A 116 19.90 -22.79 1.54
N PHE A 117 20.89 -22.20 2.19
CA PHE A 117 22.23 -22.02 1.63
C PHE A 117 23.26 -22.96 2.26
N GLY A 118 23.92 -23.75 1.42
CA GLY A 118 25.18 -24.42 1.74
C GLY A 118 26.34 -23.70 1.06
N VAL A 119 27.20 -23.04 1.84
CA VAL A 119 28.25 -22.15 1.30
C VAL A 119 29.66 -22.60 1.67
N CYS A 120 30.61 -22.36 0.76
CA CYS A 120 32.01 -22.72 0.95
C CYS A 120 32.93 -21.98 -0.04
N ASP A 121 33.82 -21.12 0.45
CA ASP A 121 35.06 -20.79 -0.26
C ASP A 121 36.14 -21.83 0.06
N SER A 122 36.42 -22.71 -0.88
CA SER A 122 37.39 -23.83 -0.78
C SER A 122 38.70 -23.55 -1.52
N GLY A 123 38.85 -22.36 -2.12
CA GLY A 123 40.05 -21.97 -2.89
C GLY A 123 40.93 -20.94 -2.18
N SER A 124 40.65 -20.68 -0.89
CA SER A 124 41.33 -19.65 -0.10
C SER A 124 41.16 -18.22 -0.64
N GLY A 125 40.07 -17.97 -1.37
CA GLY A 125 39.69 -16.63 -1.85
C GLY A 125 38.70 -15.94 -0.91
N THR A 126 38.06 -14.90 -1.40
CA THR A 126 37.02 -14.16 -0.67
C THR A 126 35.71 -14.28 -1.42
N SER A 127 34.70 -14.87 -0.79
CA SER A 127 33.34 -14.96 -1.33
C SER A 127 32.39 -14.04 -0.55
N VAL A 128 31.33 -13.57 -1.21
CA VAL A 128 30.46 -12.50 -0.69
C VAL A 128 29.02 -12.96 -0.65
N MET A 129 28.33 -12.66 0.45
CA MET A 129 26.88 -12.68 0.57
C MET A 129 26.41 -11.34 1.12
N GLU A 130 25.69 -10.55 0.33
CA GLU A 130 25.25 -9.21 0.73
C GLU A 130 23.77 -8.96 0.42
N ASN A 131 23.09 -8.14 1.23
CA ASN A 131 21.71 -7.71 1.00
C ASN A 131 20.74 -8.89 0.79
N VAL A 132 20.56 -9.70 1.83
CA VAL A 132 19.70 -10.90 1.79
C VAL A 132 18.64 -10.82 2.87
N TYR A 133 17.37 -10.98 2.50
CA TYR A 133 16.25 -11.01 3.44
C TYR A 133 15.61 -12.39 3.51
N PHE A 134 15.68 -13.03 4.68
CA PHE A 134 14.89 -14.20 5.00
C PHE A 134 13.67 -13.78 5.83
N GLY A 135 12.44 -13.83 5.31
CA GLY A 135 11.23 -13.50 6.08
C GLY A 135 9.91 -14.01 5.51
N GLU A 136 8.80 -13.68 6.21
CA GLU A 136 7.39 -14.11 6.04
C GLU A 136 6.94 -15.43 6.72
N SER A 137 7.75 -16.05 7.57
CA SER A 137 7.27 -17.20 8.35
C SER A 137 6.32 -16.77 9.47
N THR A 138 5.01 -16.92 9.26
CA THR A 138 3.99 -16.76 10.30
C THR A 138 3.86 -18.05 11.14
N GLY A 139 4.08 -17.94 12.45
CA GLY A 139 3.71 -18.96 13.44
C GLY A 139 4.86 -19.71 14.12
N GLU A 140 4.59 -20.14 15.36
CA GLU A 140 5.48 -20.98 16.17
C GLU A 140 5.82 -22.30 15.44
N GLN A 141 7.12 -22.57 15.28
CA GLN A 141 7.62 -23.84 14.78
C GLN A 141 7.35 -24.99 15.79
N PRO A 142 6.98 -26.20 15.32
CA PRO A 142 6.91 -27.39 16.15
C PRO A 142 8.23 -27.69 16.87
N SER A 143 8.14 -28.01 18.16
CA SER A 143 9.30 -28.36 18.99
C SER A 143 10.12 -29.49 18.36
N GLY A 144 11.33 -29.17 17.90
CA GLY A 144 12.33 -30.14 17.42
C GLY A 144 12.74 -29.97 15.97
N GLU A 145 12.00 -29.18 15.19
CA GLU A 145 12.36 -28.83 13.82
C GLU A 145 13.37 -27.69 13.81
N ARG A 146 14.34 -27.71 12.89
CA ARG A 146 15.48 -26.76 12.87
C ARG A 146 15.97 -26.51 11.45
N SER A 147 15.44 -25.48 10.79
CA SER A 147 16.02 -25.06 9.52
C SER A 147 17.21 -24.13 9.74
N ILE A 148 18.10 -24.10 8.76
CA ILE A 148 19.31 -23.29 8.76
C ILE A 148 19.26 -22.42 7.51
N CYS A 149 19.29 -21.10 7.69
CA CYS A 149 19.33 -20.20 6.54
C CYS A 149 20.67 -20.35 5.82
N ILE A 150 21.78 -20.25 6.55
CA ILE A 150 23.13 -20.38 5.99
C ILE A 150 23.94 -21.40 6.78
N TRP A 151 24.41 -22.44 6.09
CA TRP A 151 25.37 -23.39 6.63
C TRP A 151 26.71 -23.24 5.92
N VAL A 152 27.78 -23.03 6.70
CA VAL A 152 29.15 -22.95 6.17
C VAL A 152 29.84 -24.30 6.30
N ASP A 153 30.26 -24.85 5.16
CA ASP A 153 30.90 -26.17 5.06
C ASP A 153 32.25 -26.19 5.80
N PRO A 154 32.60 -27.25 6.56
CA PRO A 154 33.91 -27.38 7.19
C PRO A 154 35.10 -27.23 6.23
N SER A 155 34.93 -27.56 4.94
CA SER A 155 35.97 -27.37 3.91
C SER A 155 36.20 -25.91 3.49
N HIS A 156 35.48 -24.95 4.11
CA HIS A 156 35.75 -23.54 3.91
C HIS A 156 37.13 -23.18 4.48
N SER A 157 38.00 -22.70 3.60
CA SER A 157 39.40 -22.35 3.87
C SER A 157 39.75 -20.91 3.45
N GLY A 158 38.80 -20.20 2.85
CA GLY A 158 38.91 -18.79 2.46
C GLY A 158 38.31 -17.83 3.47
N HIS A 159 37.84 -16.69 2.96
CA HIS A 159 37.09 -15.68 3.67
C HIS A 159 35.66 -15.60 3.12
N LEU A 160 34.69 -15.39 4.00
CA LEU A 160 33.29 -15.13 3.64
C LEU A 160 32.86 -13.81 4.27
N ASP A 161 32.57 -12.83 3.42
CA ASP A 161 31.93 -11.57 3.82
C ASP A 161 30.41 -11.76 3.81
N VAL A 162 29.76 -11.49 4.93
CA VAL A 162 28.30 -11.55 5.10
C VAL A 162 27.83 -10.19 5.59
N THR A 163 27.23 -9.39 4.70
CA THR A 163 26.86 -8.00 4.99
C THR A 163 25.36 -7.80 4.79
N ASN A 164 24.70 -7.06 5.67
CA ASN A 164 23.31 -6.64 5.48
C ASN A 164 22.37 -7.83 5.23
N VAL A 165 22.48 -8.86 6.07
CA VAL A 165 21.63 -10.05 6.01
C VAL A 165 20.63 -10.02 7.14
N ASN A 166 19.36 -10.06 6.78
CA ASN A 166 18.24 -10.08 7.71
C ASN A 166 17.72 -11.51 7.89
N PHE A 167 17.88 -12.05 9.09
CA PHE A 167 17.33 -13.34 9.52
C PHE A 167 16.00 -13.15 10.26
N ASN A 168 14.96 -12.65 9.58
CA ASN A 168 13.62 -12.43 10.13
C ASN A 168 12.75 -13.70 10.13
N VAL A 169 13.24 -14.76 10.78
CA VAL A 169 12.65 -16.11 10.68
C VAL A 169 12.55 -16.77 12.05
N PRO A 170 11.50 -16.45 12.85
CA PRO A 170 11.28 -17.07 14.14
C PRO A 170 11.33 -18.59 14.06
N GLY A 171 12.12 -19.23 14.93
CA GLY A 171 12.30 -20.69 14.91
C GLY A 171 13.53 -21.21 14.13
N ASN A 172 14.14 -20.43 13.25
CA ASN A 172 15.27 -20.90 12.43
C ASN A 172 16.63 -20.46 12.95
N ASN A 173 17.70 -21.10 12.46
CA ASN A 173 19.07 -20.63 12.71
C ASN A 173 19.50 -19.71 11.58
N GLY A 174 20.08 -18.55 11.91
CA GLY A 174 20.59 -17.62 10.91
C GLY A 174 21.79 -18.21 10.17
N ILE A 175 22.99 -18.01 10.71
CA ILE A 175 24.22 -18.56 10.15
C ILE A 175 24.86 -19.60 11.08
N TYR A 176 25.17 -20.77 10.53
CA TYR A 176 25.96 -21.83 11.14
C TYR A 176 27.40 -21.80 10.60
N GLY A 177 28.21 -20.91 11.15
CA GLY A 177 29.56 -20.62 10.68
C GLY A 177 30.71 -21.20 11.50
N SER A 178 30.45 -21.97 12.58
CA SER A 178 31.53 -22.40 13.47
C SER A 178 32.35 -23.59 12.97
N ALA A 179 31.81 -24.40 12.05
CA ALA A 179 32.42 -25.66 11.60
C ALA A 179 33.85 -25.51 11.03
N PRO A 180 34.15 -24.51 10.18
CA PRO A 180 35.51 -24.26 9.70
C PRO A 180 36.55 -24.18 10.82
N ALA A 181 36.19 -23.62 11.98
CA ALA A 181 37.11 -23.43 13.10
C ALA A 181 37.37 -24.71 13.91
N TYR A 182 36.33 -25.49 14.25
CA TYR A 182 36.47 -26.60 15.23
C TYR A 182 36.67 -27.98 14.60
N ASN A 183 36.29 -28.18 13.33
CA ASN A 183 36.47 -29.46 12.64
C ASN A 183 36.68 -29.32 11.12
N GLY A 184 37.03 -28.12 10.65
CA GLY A 184 37.21 -27.79 9.25
C GLY A 184 38.61 -27.27 8.93
N ASP A 185 38.71 -26.49 7.84
CA ASP A 185 39.97 -26.03 7.25
C ASP A 185 40.38 -24.60 7.70
N GLY A 186 39.69 -24.03 8.69
CA GLY A 186 40.07 -22.77 9.33
C GLY A 186 39.74 -21.50 8.53
N GLY A 187 38.81 -21.57 7.57
CA GLY A 187 38.28 -20.38 6.89
C GLY A 187 37.62 -19.41 7.85
N THR A 188 37.55 -18.14 7.45
CA THR A 188 37.08 -17.01 8.28
C THR A 188 35.77 -16.44 7.75
N ILE A 189 34.98 -15.85 8.64
CA ILE A 189 33.69 -15.24 8.34
C ILE A 189 33.67 -13.87 9.01
N ALA A 190 33.28 -12.84 8.26
CA ALA A 190 32.96 -11.51 8.78
C ALA A 190 31.46 -11.26 8.61
N LEU A 191 30.78 -10.97 9.71
CA LEU A 191 29.37 -10.56 9.74
C LEU A 191 29.32 -9.07 10.04
N GLU A 192 28.70 -8.30 9.14
CA GLU A 192 28.60 -6.83 9.23
C GLU A 192 27.15 -6.40 8.99
N GLY A 193 26.59 -5.53 9.83
CA GLY A 193 25.27 -4.92 9.58
C GLY A 193 24.13 -5.93 9.50
N CYS A 194 24.24 -7.09 10.17
CA CYS A 194 23.25 -8.16 10.06
C CYS A 194 22.22 -8.10 11.20
N TYR A 195 20.99 -8.47 10.89
CA TYR A 195 19.88 -8.52 11.84
C TYR A 195 19.39 -9.95 12.08
N GLY A 196 19.05 -10.29 13.33
CA GLY A 196 18.47 -11.58 13.66
C GLY A 196 17.30 -11.49 14.62
N ASN A 197 16.08 -11.68 14.09
CA ASN A 197 14.84 -11.68 14.86
C ASN A 197 14.42 -13.10 15.25
N ASP A 198 14.32 -13.37 16.55
CA ASP A 198 13.74 -14.61 17.09
C ASP A 198 14.30 -15.93 16.54
N CYS A 199 15.53 -15.90 16.03
CA CYS A 199 16.22 -17.12 15.58
C CYS A 199 16.32 -18.14 16.73
N HIS A 200 16.02 -19.42 16.48
CA HIS A 200 15.88 -20.44 17.52
C HIS A 200 17.20 -20.79 18.23
N HIS A 201 18.18 -21.46 17.60
CA HIS A 201 19.41 -21.78 18.36
C HIS A 201 20.30 -20.57 18.51
N THR A 202 20.50 -19.82 17.43
CA THR A 202 21.34 -18.62 17.38
C THR A 202 21.10 -17.88 16.07
N ALA A 203 21.19 -16.56 16.09
CA ALA A 203 21.29 -15.76 14.86
C ALA A 203 22.69 -15.92 14.27
N PHE A 204 23.72 -15.68 15.08
CA PHE A 204 25.11 -15.64 14.63
C PHE A 204 25.95 -16.72 15.31
N ARG A 205 26.37 -17.74 14.55
CA ARG A 205 27.30 -18.78 15.02
C ARG A 205 28.64 -18.69 14.30
N ILE A 206 29.70 -18.47 15.06
CA ILE A 206 31.07 -18.37 14.54
C ILE A 206 32.04 -19.20 15.38
N GLY A 207 33.28 -19.36 14.90
CA GLY A 207 34.40 -19.92 15.66
C GLY A 207 35.51 -18.89 15.88
N ASP A 208 36.43 -19.16 16.80
CA ASP A 208 37.51 -18.24 17.18
C ASP A 208 38.80 -18.35 16.35
N CYS A 209 38.65 -18.53 15.03
CA CYS A 209 39.78 -18.64 14.09
C CYS A 209 40.02 -17.36 13.25
N GLY A 210 39.73 -16.19 13.82
CA GLY A 210 39.79 -14.88 13.16
C GLY A 210 38.45 -14.41 12.59
N MET A 211 37.32 -14.91 13.08
CA MET A 211 35.98 -14.50 12.63
C MET A 211 35.48 -13.27 13.41
N SER A 212 34.61 -12.48 12.80
CA SER A 212 34.07 -11.24 13.39
C SER A 212 32.55 -11.11 13.26
N ILE A 213 31.96 -10.37 14.20
CA ILE A 213 30.59 -9.86 14.17
C ILE A 213 30.67 -8.37 14.51
N GLU A 214 30.24 -7.50 13.62
CA GLU A 214 30.38 -6.05 13.76
C GLU A 214 29.08 -5.36 13.32
N ASN A 215 28.65 -4.34 14.06
CA ASN A 215 27.45 -3.55 13.75
C ASN A 215 26.16 -4.40 13.58
N CYS A 216 26.03 -5.49 14.34
CA CYS A 216 24.91 -6.42 14.22
C CYS A 216 23.91 -6.28 15.38
N VAL A 217 22.65 -6.58 15.10
CA VAL A 217 21.59 -6.64 16.12
C VAL A 217 20.94 -8.02 16.12
N SER A 218 20.68 -8.56 17.30
CA SER A 218 19.79 -9.71 17.41
C SER A 218 18.83 -9.55 18.56
N TYR A 219 17.55 -9.73 18.25
CA TYR A 219 16.43 -9.52 19.14
C TYR A 219 15.69 -10.83 19.43
N LYS A 220 15.17 -10.94 20.66
CA LYS A 220 14.28 -12.03 21.10
C LYS A 220 13.00 -11.45 21.69
N SER A 221 11.84 -11.95 21.27
CA SER A 221 10.53 -11.52 21.79
C SER A 221 10.21 -12.01 23.21
N GLY A 222 10.97 -13.00 23.72
CA GLY A 222 10.71 -13.61 25.03
C GLY A 222 9.71 -14.77 25.00
N THR A 223 9.19 -15.15 23.83
CA THR A 223 8.36 -16.36 23.64
C THR A 223 9.24 -17.60 23.43
N ARG A 224 8.83 -18.76 23.97
CA ARG A 224 9.72 -19.92 24.13
C ARG A 224 10.04 -20.65 22.81
N ALA A 225 11.20 -20.38 22.23
CA ALA A 225 11.94 -21.29 21.35
C ALA A 225 13.42 -20.88 21.16
N ALA A 226 13.75 -19.62 21.38
CA ALA A 226 15.08 -19.09 21.16
C ALA A 226 16.05 -19.31 22.35
N ASN A 227 17.28 -19.73 22.04
CA ASN A 227 18.29 -20.08 23.04
C ASN A 227 19.42 -19.07 23.16
N ARG A 228 19.85 -18.47 22.04
CA ARG A 228 21.04 -17.60 22.01
C ARG A 228 20.89 -16.50 20.95
N ASN A 229 21.50 -15.34 21.17
CA ASN A 229 21.74 -14.39 20.07
C ASN A 229 22.98 -14.84 19.30
N ILE A 230 24.12 -14.95 19.99
CA ILE A 230 25.38 -15.43 19.41
C ILE A 230 25.91 -16.70 20.09
N TRP A 231 26.57 -17.55 19.30
CA TRP A 231 27.21 -18.77 19.79
C TRP A 231 28.61 -18.96 19.21
N VAL A 232 29.63 -18.68 20.02
CA VAL A 232 31.05 -18.73 19.63
C VAL A 232 31.69 -20.04 20.05
N TRP A 233 32.31 -20.75 19.11
CA TRP A 233 32.96 -22.04 19.37
C TRP A 233 34.47 -21.92 19.42
N GLU A 234 35.08 -22.61 20.37
CA GLU A 234 36.53 -22.86 20.38
C GLU A 234 36.91 -23.68 19.15
N GLY A 235 37.88 -23.17 18.40
CA GLY A 235 38.46 -23.74 17.19
C GLY A 235 39.86 -24.26 17.43
N ASN A 236 40.40 -24.93 16.41
CA ASN A 236 41.75 -25.49 16.41
C ASN A 236 42.79 -24.55 15.76
N TYR A 237 42.37 -23.33 15.42
CA TYR A 237 43.14 -22.33 14.69
C TYR A 237 43.31 -21.08 15.54
N GLY A 238 44.41 -20.35 15.36
CA GLY A 238 44.59 -19.06 16.04
C GLY A 238 43.76 -17.95 15.39
N GLY A 239 43.68 -16.79 16.04
CA GLY A 239 43.01 -15.59 15.51
C GLY A 239 41.98 -14.99 16.45
N GLY A 240 41.34 -15.82 17.29
CA GLY A 240 40.28 -15.38 18.18
C GLY A 240 38.97 -15.08 17.43
N ALA A 241 37.94 -14.68 18.17
CA ALA A 241 36.72 -14.10 17.63
C ALA A 241 36.58 -12.67 18.17
N THR A 242 36.08 -11.75 17.34
CA THR A 242 35.80 -10.38 17.76
C THR A 242 34.33 -10.04 17.56
N VAL A 243 33.72 -9.41 18.56
CA VAL A 243 32.37 -8.86 18.44
C VAL A 243 32.42 -7.39 18.80
N ARG A 244 31.92 -6.52 17.91
CA ARG A 244 31.96 -5.07 18.10
C ARG A 244 30.63 -4.38 17.80
N ASN A 245 30.37 -3.28 18.51
CA ASN A 245 29.27 -2.35 18.21
C ASN A 245 27.94 -3.06 17.95
N SER A 246 27.58 -4.01 18.81
CA SER A 246 26.46 -4.92 18.55
C SER A 246 25.48 -4.93 19.72
N HIS A 247 24.19 -5.08 19.42
CA HIS A 247 23.12 -5.11 20.43
C HIS A 247 22.45 -6.48 20.44
N PHE A 248 22.48 -7.15 21.59
CA PHE A 248 21.89 -8.48 21.76
C PHE A 248 20.87 -8.47 22.90
N ILE A 249 19.61 -8.65 22.51
CA ILE A 249 18.45 -8.57 23.40
C ILE A 249 17.91 -9.98 23.60
N THR A 250 17.76 -10.38 24.86
CA THR A 250 17.28 -11.70 25.25
C THR A 250 15.86 -11.66 25.79
N ASN A 251 15.41 -10.51 26.31
CA ASN A 251 14.14 -10.35 27.01
C ASN A 251 13.91 -11.44 28.06
N GLY A 252 14.98 -11.79 28.79
CA GLY A 252 14.96 -12.80 29.85
C GLY A 252 14.94 -14.25 29.34
N THR A 253 15.13 -14.50 28.05
CA THR A 253 15.13 -15.84 27.44
C THR A 253 16.47 -16.18 26.77
N GLY A 254 17.06 -17.32 27.16
CA GLY A 254 18.30 -17.79 26.54
C GLY A 254 19.55 -17.02 27.00
N GLY A 255 20.40 -16.61 26.06
CA GLY A 255 21.60 -15.83 26.37
C GLY A 255 22.17 -15.04 25.20
N SER A 256 22.63 -13.83 25.48
CA SER A 256 23.14 -12.91 24.46
C SER A 256 24.44 -13.44 23.84
N VAL A 257 25.47 -13.62 24.66
CA VAL A 257 26.80 -14.09 24.27
C VAL A 257 27.08 -15.43 24.92
N VAL A 258 27.09 -16.51 24.12
CA VAL A 258 27.31 -17.86 24.63
C VAL A 258 28.50 -18.51 23.94
N THR A 259 29.29 -19.27 24.70
CA THR A 259 30.47 -19.97 24.20
C THR A 259 30.31 -21.49 24.24
N ASN A 260 31.02 -22.19 23.36
CA ASN A 260 31.24 -23.63 23.43
C ASN A 260 32.75 -23.91 23.51
N GLY A 261 33.20 -24.49 24.62
CA GLY A 261 34.62 -24.56 24.94
C GLY A 261 35.12 -23.26 25.56
N SER A 262 36.40 -22.96 25.38
CA SER A 262 37.04 -21.73 25.88
C SER A 262 37.60 -20.89 24.73
N PRO A 263 36.74 -20.37 23.83
CA PRO A 263 37.22 -19.58 22.70
C PRO A 263 37.95 -18.31 23.16
N ASN A 264 38.93 -17.87 22.39
CA ASN A 264 39.56 -16.56 22.55
C ASN A 264 38.64 -15.47 21.98
N LEU A 265 37.72 -14.97 22.79
CA LEU A 265 36.70 -14.00 22.40
C LEU A 265 37.03 -12.59 22.94
N THR A 266 37.03 -11.60 22.05
CA THR A 266 37.10 -10.18 22.39
C THR A 266 35.75 -9.53 22.15
N LEU A 267 35.25 -8.80 23.15
CA LEU A 267 34.06 -7.96 23.07
C LEU A 267 34.52 -6.50 23.16
N ASP A 268 33.93 -5.64 22.35
CA ASP A 268 34.21 -4.21 22.31
C ASP A 268 32.92 -3.46 21.96
N ASN A 269 32.32 -2.78 22.93
CA ASN A 269 31.04 -2.07 22.73
C ASN A 269 29.88 -3.00 22.33
N VAL A 270 29.70 -4.08 23.10
CA VAL A 270 28.65 -5.08 22.92
C VAL A 270 27.61 -4.93 24.02
N HIS A 271 26.43 -4.44 23.65
CA HIS A 271 25.34 -4.15 24.57
C HIS A 271 24.45 -5.37 24.77
N THR A 272 24.23 -5.77 26.02
CA THR A 272 23.32 -6.89 26.34
C THR A 272 22.47 -6.61 27.58
N ASP A 273 21.29 -7.23 27.66
CA ASP A 273 20.35 -7.11 28.77
C ASP A 273 20.60 -8.13 29.90
N ASP A 274 21.40 -9.17 29.62
CA ASP A 274 21.78 -10.24 30.55
C ASP A 274 23.19 -10.07 31.14
N GLY A 275 23.89 -8.98 30.80
CA GLY A 275 25.22 -8.63 31.31
C GLY A 275 26.36 -9.53 30.83
N ARG A 276 26.21 -10.26 29.72
CA ARG A 276 27.29 -11.04 29.10
C ARG A 276 28.11 -10.26 28.07
N GLY A 277 27.66 -9.09 27.66
CA GLY A 277 28.45 -8.09 26.93
C GLY A 277 29.36 -7.26 27.82
N ASP A 278 30.08 -6.31 27.23
CA ASP A 278 30.84 -5.27 27.92
C ASP A 278 30.11 -3.91 27.98
N GLY A 279 28.93 -3.82 27.35
CA GLY A 279 27.96 -2.73 27.47
C GLY A 279 26.59 -3.20 28.00
N SER A 280 25.76 -2.24 28.43
CA SER A 280 24.38 -2.46 28.89
C SER A 280 23.38 -1.70 28.02
N ASN A 281 22.08 -1.86 28.29
CA ASN A 281 20.98 -1.19 27.58
C ASN A 281 21.03 -1.42 26.06
N PRO A 282 20.92 -2.68 25.61
CA PRO A 282 20.83 -2.96 24.18
C PRO A 282 19.58 -2.28 23.59
N GLN A 283 19.68 -1.90 22.32
CA GLN A 283 18.62 -1.24 21.57
C GLN A 283 18.16 -2.17 20.46
N HIS A 284 16.88 -2.13 20.15
CA HIS A 284 16.27 -2.95 19.12
C HIS A 284 16.06 -2.10 17.88
N PHE A 285 16.84 -2.39 16.83
CA PHE A 285 16.73 -1.76 15.52
C PHE A 285 17.23 -2.73 14.45
N VAL A 286 16.85 -2.49 13.19
CA VAL A 286 17.47 -3.15 12.02
C VAL A 286 18.70 -2.32 11.63
N PRO A 287 19.91 -2.91 11.45
CA PRO A 287 21.10 -2.14 11.08
C PRO A 287 20.98 -1.47 9.71
N ASP A 288 21.61 -0.31 9.56
CA ASP A 288 21.62 0.48 8.33
C ASP A 288 21.95 -0.35 7.07
N GLY A 289 21.09 -0.24 6.06
CA GLY A 289 21.23 -0.92 4.78
C GLY A 289 20.91 -2.43 4.83
N CYS A 290 20.53 -2.98 5.97
CA CYS A 290 19.99 -4.33 6.07
C CYS A 290 18.52 -4.34 5.59
N PRO A 291 18.15 -5.19 4.61
CA PRO A 291 16.81 -5.16 4.03
C PRO A 291 15.74 -5.61 5.04
N GLU A 292 14.53 -5.09 4.90
CA GLU A 292 13.37 -5.39 5.77
C GLU A 292 12.25 -6.17 5.07
N SER A 293 12.33 -6.31 3.74
CA SER A 293 11.42 -7.17 2.97
C SER A 293 12.13 -8.01 1.90
N GLY A 294 11.44 -9.03 1.41
CA GLY A 294 11.95 -9.87 0.33
C GLY A 294 12.12 -9.06 -0.96
N GLU A 295 11.11 -8.27 -1.29
CA GLU A 295 11.07 -7.40 -2.46
C GLU A 295 12.19 -6.35 -2.43
N GLU A 296 12.41 -5.70 -1.28
CA GLU A 296 13.50 -4.74 -1.08
C GLU A 296 14.86 -5.40 -1.36
N ALA A 297 15.14 -6.53 -0.70
CA ALA A 297 16.36 -7.27 -0.94
C ALA A 297 16.50 -7.69 -2.41
N ALA A 298 15.44 -8.25 -3.01
CA ALA A 298 15.47 -8.78 -4.37
C ALA A 298 15.72 -7.69 -5.42
N SER A 299 15.13 -6.51 -5.24
CA SER A 299 15.30 -5.38 -6.16
C SER A 299 16.72 -4.84 -6.19
N GLY A 300 17.56 -5.19 -5.20
CA GLY A 300 18.87 -4.58 -5.06
C GLY A 300 18.79 -3.09 -4.76
N GLY A 301 17.59 -2.58 -4.43
CA GLY A 301 17.43 -1.39 -3.66
C GLY A 301 18.25 -1.58 -2.41
N SER A 302 19.43 -0.95 -2.39
CA SER A 302 20.02 -0.62 -1.12
C SER A 302 19.01 0.33 -0.48
N GLY A 303 18.57 0.10 0.76
CA GLY A 303 18.00 1.15 1.61
C GLY A 303 19.02 2.30 1.68
N GLY A 304 19.01 3.15 0.67
CA GLY A 304 20.21 3.80 0.16
C GLY A 304 19.85 4.90 -0.81
N GLY A 305 19.07 5.87 -0.35
CA GLY A 305 19.29 7.24 -0.76
C GLY A 305 20.70 7.64 -0.31
N SER A 306 21.71 7.43 -1.15
CA SER A 306 23.08 7.79 -0.80
C SER A 306 23.19 9.31 -0.66
N SER A 307 23.73 9.78 0.46
CA SER A 307 24.78 10.80 0.37
C SER A 307 25.83 10.56 1.44
N SER A 308 27.05 10.27 0.99
CA SER A 308 28.26 10.26 1.80
C SER A 308 28.63 11.69 2.24
N PRO A 309 29.58 11.86 3.18
CA PRO A 309 29.60 12.92 4.18
C PRO A 309 29.79 14.31 3.58
N PRO A 310 29.39 15.41 4.26
CA PRO A 310 29.81 16.72 3.83
C PRO A 310 31.32 16.84 4.03
N SER A 311 32.06 16.65 2.93
CA SER A 311 33.28 17.39 2.70
C SER A 311 32.91 18.86 2.64
N ASN A 312 33.63 19.68 3.40
CA ASN A 312 33.55 21.14 3.38
C ASN A 312 33.56 21.67 1.94
N ASP A 313 32.39 21.99 1.38
CA ASP A 313 32.27 23.01 0.34
C ASP A 313 30.93 23.70 0.45
N VAL A 314 31.00 25.02 0.54
CA VAL A 314 29.88 25.94 0.79
C VAL A 314 29.21 26.21 -0.55
N GLY A 315 27.90 25.94 -0.65
CA GLY A 315 27.13 26.13 -1.88
C GLY A 315 25.63 26.31 -1.65
N ASP A 316 25.28 27.43 -1.01
CA ASP A 316 24.05 28.25 -1.15
C ASP A 316 22.91 27.73 -2.04
N SER A 317 21.80 27.28 -1.41
CA SER A 317 20.44 27.36 -1.96
C SER A 317 19.39 27.06 -0.87
N ASP A 318 19.01 28.09 -0.13
CA ASP A 318 17.93 28.12 0.88
C ASP A 318 16.50 28.26 0.25
N GLU A 319 16.33 28.07 -1.06
CA GLU A 319 15.14 28.60 -1.74
C GLU A 319 13.89 27.69 -1.83
N ASP A 320 13.91 26.43 -1.37
CA ASP A 320 12.75 25.52 -1.46
C ASP A 320 12.46 24.69 -0.19
N LEU A 321 12.94 25.10 1.00
CA LEU A 321 12.58 24.41 2.25
C LEU A 321 11.26 24.94 2.83
N PRO A 322 10.44 24.10 3.46
CA PRO A 322 9.23 24.55 4.14
C PRO A 322 9.49 25.64 5.18
N GLU A 323 8.55 26.56 5.38
CA GLU A 323 8.77 27.75 6.22
C GLU A 323 8.76 27.45 7.73
N ASN A 324 7.96 26.47 8.17
CA ASN A 324 7.83 26.19 9.60
C ASN A 324 9.01 25.38 10.13
N THR A 325 9.38 25.62 11.38
CA THR A 325 10.55 25.02 12.04
C THR A 325 10.11 24.26 13.28
N LEU A 326 10.64 23.07 13.51
CA LEU A 326 10.43 22.31 14.73
C LEU A 326 11.80 21.84 15.27
N THR A 327 12.03 21.93 16.58
CA THR A 327 13.20 21.33 17.22
C THR A 327 12.82 20.52 18.44
N VAL A 328 13.41 19.34 18.57
CA VAL A 328 13.34 18.47 19.75
C VAL A 328 14.70 18.50 20.45
N THR A 329 14.78 19.06 21.65
CA THR A 329 16.05 19.17 22.40
C THR A 329 16.01 18.28 23.64
N GLY A 330 16.99 17.38 23.78
CA GLY A 330 17.11 16.54 24.95
C GLY A 330 17.27 17.33 26.24
N THR A 331 16.77 16.78 27.34
CA THR A 331 16.91 17.38 28.69
C THR A 331 17.97 16.67 29.54
N GLY A 332 18.52 15.55 29.04
CA GLY A 332 19.55 14.74 29.70
C GLY A 332 19.11 13.31 30.02
N ASP A 333 17.80 13.05 30.06
CA ASP A 333 17.23 11.71 30.09
C ASP A 333 16.87 11.26 28.67
N ALA A 334 17.08 9.99 28.35
CA ALA A 334 16.73 9.44 27.04
C ALA A 334 15.23 9.56 26.80
N THR A 335 14.88 10.30 25.75
CA THR A 335 13.50 10.61 25.39
C THR A 335 13.24 10.13 23.99
N GLU A 336 12.23 9.28 23.84
CA GLU A 336 11.72 8.82 22.56
C GLU A 336 10.51 9.68 22.22
N TYR A 337 10.55 10.31 21.05
CA TYR A 337 9.49 11.19 20.58
C TYR A 337 8.88 10.67 19.27
N TYR A 338 7.66 11.12 19.03
CA TYR A 338 6.96 11.04 17.76
C TYR A 338 6.40 12.43 17.46
N VAL A 339 6.50 12.86 16.22
CA VAL A 339 5.91 14.10 15.72
C VAL A 339 5.25 13.82 14.38
N GLU A 340 4.14 14.49 14.10
CA GLU A 340 3.43 14.34 12.83
C GLU A 340 2.94 15.71 12.36
N THR A 341 2.94 15.91 11.05
CA THR A 341 2.49 17.15 10.40
C THR A 341 1.45 16.80 9.33
N THR A 342 0.68 17.79 8.89
CA THR A 342 -0.36 17.58 7.87
C THR A 342 0.21 17.45 6.45
N ASP A 343 1.40 17.99 6.21
CA ASP A 343 2.07 18.01 4.90
C ASP A 343 3.56 17.62 5.05
N GLU A 344 4.40 17.96 4.07
CA GLU A 344 5.81 17.61 4.00
C GLU A 344 6.58 17.96 5.30
N LEU A 345 7.25 16.96 5.87
CA LEU A 345 8.21 17.10 6.97
C LEU A 345 9.60 16.71 6.45
N VAL A 346 10.60 17.56 6.70
CA VAL A 346 11.99 17.32 6.30
C VAL A 346 12.94 17.71 7.43
N ALA A 347 14.17 17.19 7.40
CA ALA A 347 15.19 17.56 8.39
C ALA A 347 15.63 19.04 8.21
N ASP A 348 15.83 19.75 9.32
CA ASP A 348 16.51 21.05 9.34
C ASP A 348 17.93 20.93 9.92
N PRO A 349 18.96 20.76 9.08
CA PRO A 349 20.34 20.66 9.55
C PRO A 349 20.86 21.97 10.19
N ASN A 350 20.15 23.09 10.05
CA ASN A 350 20.54 24.37 10.65
C ASN A 350 20.03 24.56 12.09
N ALA A 351 19.01 23.80 12.52
CA ALA A 351 18.44 23.89 13.86
C ALA A 351 18.81 22.71 14.75
N GLY A 352 19.16 21.56 14.17
CA GLY A 352 19.56 20.34 14.87
C GLY A 352 20.14 19.31 13.90
N SER A 353 20.66 18.20 14.42
CA SER A 353 21.15 17.09 13.61
C SER A 353 20.39 15.84 14.00
N LEU A 354 19.61 15.30 13.06
CA LEU A 354 18.99 14.00 13.24
C LEU A 354 20.08 12.92 13.39
N GLU A 355 19.84 12.02 14.31
CA GLU A 355 20.66 10.87 14.62
C GLU A 355 20.11 9.63 13.91
N VAL A 356 20.89 8.54 13.90
CA VAL A 356 20.57 7.34 13.10
C VAL A 356 19.28 6.62 13.53
N HIS A 357 18.79 6.91 14.73
CA HIS A 357 17.54 6.39 15.28
C HIS A 357 16.37 7.36 15.11
N ASP A 358 16.58 8.46 14.38
CA ASP A 358 15.52 9.38 14.01
C ASP A 358 15.14 9.10 12.56
N GLU A 359 13.85 8.88 12.36
CA GLU A 359 13.25 8.55 11.08
C GLU A 359 12.23 9.62 10.74
N ILE A 360 12.24 10.08 9.50
CA ILE A 360 11.14 10.84 8.91
C ILE A 360 10.46 9.90 7.92
N ASP A 361 9.18 9.61 8.15
CA ASP A 361 8.33 8.86 7.22
C ASP A 361 7.18 9.75 6.76
N GLY A 362 7.30 10.22 5.52
CA GLY A 362 6.32 11.12 4.89
C GLY A 362 6.15 12.43 5.66
N THR A 363 5.05 12.54 6.39
CA THR A 363 4.66 13.71 7.19
C THR A 363 4.95 13.54 8.69
N SER A 364 5.50 12.41 9.10
CA SER A 364 5.79 12.06 10.48
C SER A 364 7.29 11.86 10.74
N ALA A 365 7.72 12.02 11.98
CA ALA A 365 9.05 11.65 12.42
C ALA A 365 9.03 11.02 13.80
N SER A 366 9.85 9.98 14.00
CA SER A 366 10.07 9.39 15.31
C SER A 366 11.56 9.37 15.60
N GLY A 367 11.97 9.56 16.85
CA GLY A 367 13.39 9.68 17.16
C GLY A 367 13.71 9.69 18.63
N TRP A 368 15.00 9.85 18.95
CA TRP A 368 15.51 9.82 20.31
C TRP A 368 16.49 10.95 20.62
N VAL A 369 16.13 11.82 21.55
CA VAL A 369 17.11 12.73 22.17
C VAL A 369 17.64 12.12 23.47
N THR A 370 18.90 11.67 23.45
CA THR A 370 19.46 10.87 24.57
C THR A 370 20.26 11.67 25.59
N THR A 371 20.72 12.86 25.23
CA THR A 371 21.49 13.75 26.10
C THR A 371 21.01 15.19 25.95
N SER A 372 21.38 16.07 26.89
CA SER A 372 21.01 17.50 26.80
C SER A 372 21.69 18.27 25.66
N SER A 373 22.54 17.61 24.89
CA SER A 373 23.21 18.16 23.71
C SER A 373 22.66 17.63 22.40
N HIS A 374 21.78 16.62 22.42
CA HIS A 374 21.09 16.15 21.23
C HIS A 374 19.94 17.10 20.92
N VAL A 375 19.89 17.55 19.67
CA VAL A 375 18.90 18.48 19.16
C VAL A 375 18.54 18.00 17.77
N ASP A 376 17.29 17.64 17.59
CA ASP A 376 16.77 17.16 16.32
C ASP A 376 15.97 18.30 15.71
N GLY A 377 16.35 18.69 14.49
CA GLY A 377 15.79 19.84 13.80
C GLY A 377 14.98 19.40 12.59
N PHE A 378 13.82 20.02 12.39
CA PHE A 378 12.90 19.75 11.29
C PHE A 378 12.39 21.06 10.65
N ARG A 379 12.09 21.01 9.36
CA ARG A 379 11.22 21.96 8.64
C ARG A 379 9.95 21.24 8.22
N PHE A 380 8.82 21.92 8.23
CA PHE A 380 7.57 21.33 7.75
C PHE A 380 6.68 22.33 7.01
N ALA A 381 5.89 21.81 6.07
CA ALA A 381 4.79 22.50 5.43
C ALA A 381 3.48 22.13 6.17
N GLY A 382 2.42 22.93 5.96
CA GLY A 382 1.16 22.73 6.68
C GLY A 382 1.31 22.95 8.18
N ASP A 383 0.55 22.20 8.96
CA ASP A 383 0.45 22.33 10.41
C ASP A 383 1.09 21.14 11.13
N LEU A 384 1.59 21.36 12.35
CA LEU A 384 2.10 20.29 13.21
C LEU A 384 0.90 19.64 13.91
N HIS A 385 0.66 18.36 13.62
CA HIS A 385 -0.51 17.56 13.99
C HIS A 385 -0.33 16.87 15.35
N GLU A 386 0.78 16.16 15.56
CA GLU A 386 1.06 15.45 16.81
C GLU A 386 2.47 15.75 17.32
N VAL A 387 2.62 15.82 18.64
CA VAL A 387 3.91 15.74 19.34
C VAL A 387 3.72 14.89 20.60
N ALA A 388 4.31 13.69 20.62
CA ALA A 388 4.17 12.77 21.73
C ALA A 388 5.53 12.27 22.22
N PHE A 389 5.62 11.99 23.52
CA PHE A 389 6.74 11.26 24.10
C PHE A 389 6.30 9.85 24.47
N ARG A 390 6.90 8.84 23.83
CA ARG A 390 6.68 7.44 24.23
C ARG A 390 7.33 7.15 25.57
N GLN A 391 8.44 7.83 25.86
CA GLN A 391 9.12 7.85 27.14
C GLN A 391 10.05 9.06 27.26
N GLY A 392 10.29 9.52 28.49
CA GLY A 392 11.16 10.65 28.76
C GLY A 392 10.47 12.00 28.59
N SER A 393 11.25 13.05 28.44
CA SER A 393 10.77 14.42 28.19
C SER A 393 11.85 15.25 27.49
N ALA A 394 11.47 15.90 26.39
CA ALA A 394 12.32 16.82 25.65
C ALA A 394 11.74 18.23 25.69
N ARG A 395 12.58 19.22 25.37
CA ARG A 395 12.12 20.59 25.10
C ARG A 395 11.77 20.69 23.62
N ILE A 396 10.53 21.07 23.33
CA ILE A 396 10.06 21.26 21.95
C ILE A 396 9.96 22.75 21.65
N GLU A 397 10.47 23.18 20.50
CA GLU A 397 10.23 24.52 19.96
C GLU A 397 9.65 24.44 18.55
N VAL A 398 8.56 25.18 18.31
CA VAL A 398 7.94 25.36 16.99
C VAL A 398 8.05 26.83 16.61
N ASN A 399 8.59 27.13 15.43
CA ASN A 399 8.83 28.49 14.95
C ASN A 399 9.58 29.40 15.95
N GLY A 400 10.45 28.79 16.77
CA GLY A 400 11.22 29.45 17.83
C GLY A 400 10.46 29.73 19.14
N GLU A 401 9.22 29.24 19.28
CA GLU A 401 8.43 29.28 20.52
C GLU A 401 8.42 27.92 21.20
N VAL A 402 8.73 27.89 22.50
CA VAL A 402 8.68 26.65 23.29
C VAL A 402 7.23 26.26 23.53
N ILE A 403 6.86 25.05 23.11
CA ILE A 403 5.56 24.46 23.36
C ILE A 403 5.67 23.38 24.45
N ASP A 404 4.55 23.11 25.12
CA ASP A 404 4.41 21.98 26.04
C ASP A 404 3.63 20.89 25.30
N PRO A 405 4.23 19.74 24.93
CA PRO A 405 3.55 18.68 24.16
C PRO A 405 2.26 18.18 24.81
N ASP A 406 2.20 18.14 26.14
CA ASP A 406 0.98 17.75 26.88
C ASP A 406 -0.15 18.80 26.79
N GLN A 407 0.17 20.00 26.29
CA GLN A 407 -0.77 21.10 26.01
C GLN A 407 -0.77 21.50 24.53
N TYR A 408 0.05 20.82 23.71
CA TYR A 408 0.16 21.06 22.29
C TYR A 408 -0.81 20.11 21.62
N ASN A 409 -2.04 20.57 21.51
CA ASN A 409 -2.90 20.09 20.45
C ASN A 409 -2.33 20.75 19.22
N GLY A 410 -1.48 20.02 18.48
CA GLY A 410 -1.33 20.30 17.07
C GLY A 410 -2.70 20.36 16.42
N ASP A 411 -2.80 20.73 15.16
CA ASP A 411 -4.07 20.66 14.46
C ASP A 411 -4.51 19.18 14.24
N GLU A 412 -4.47 18.32 15.28
CA GLU A 412 -5.57 17.40 15.54
C GLU A 412 -6.84 18.24 15.44
N PRO A 413 -7.71 17.95 14.48
CA PRO A 413 -8.98 18.63 14.48
C PRO A 413 -9.60 18.39 15.85
N GLU A 414 -10.03 19.46 16.53
CA GLU A 414 -10.81 19.25 17.74
C GLU A 414 -11.98 18.37 17.32
N LEU A 415 -11.95 17.09 17.75
CA LEU A 415 -13.05 16.16 17.56
C LEU A 415 -14.17 16.57 18.52
N GLU A 416 -14.71 17.74 18.22
CA GLU A 416 -15.64 18.52 19.02
C GLU A 416 -16.99 17.81 19.12
N ASN A 417 -17.25 16.92 18.16
CA ASN A 417 -18.47 16.15 18.10
C ASN A 417 -18.31 14.77 18.73
N THR A 418 -19.40 14.30 19.33
CA THR A 418 -19.53 12.97 19.91
C THR A 418 -20.70 12.24 19.27
N LEU A 419 -20.54 10.95 18.99
CA LEU A 419 -21.62 10.06 18.58
C LEU A 419 -21.69 8.89 19.57
N LEU A 420 -22.88 8.59 20.08
CA LEU A 420 -23.12 7.47 20.98
C LEU A 420 -24.23 6.60 20.40
N VAL A 421 -23.96 5.31 20.22
CA VAL A 421 -24.96 4.30 19.88
C VAL A 421 -25.33 3.56 21.17
N ASP A 422 -26.52 3.83 21.72
CA ASP A 422 -27.01 3.25 22.97
C ASP A 422 -27.95 2.07 22.71
N GLY A 423 -27.42 0.85 22.84
CA GLY A 423 -28.21 -0.39 22.81
C GLY A 423 -28.85 -0.74 24.17
N ILE A 424 -28.50 -0.07 25.28
CA ILE A 424 -28.96 -0.48 26.60
C ILE A 424 -30.50 -0.47 26.69
N GLY A 425 -31.06 -1.62 27.06
CA GLY A 425 -32.50 -1.79 27.25
C GLY A 425 -33.27 -2.09 25.96
N THR A 426 -32.59 -2.24 24.83
CA THR A 426 -33.15 -2.76 23.59
C THR A 426 -33.15 -4.30 23.60
N ALA A 427 -33.95 -4.91 22.72
CA ALA A 427 -34.00 -6.36 22.55
C ALA A 427 -33.55 -6.73 21.13
N GLY A 428 -32.58 -7.63 21.01
CA GLY A 428 -31.92 -7.97 19.74
C GLY A 428 -30.54 -7.31 19.61
N GLY A 429 -29.81 -7.65 18.55
CA GLY A 429 -28.66 -6.88 18.11
C GLY A 429 -29.11 -5.73 17.21
N THR A 430 -28.31 -4.70 17.10
CA THR A 430 -28.49 -3.55 16.22
C THR A 430 -27.17 -3.28 15.54
N SER A 431 -27.14 -3.30 14.21
CA SER A 431 -25.98 -2.84 13.43
C SER A 431 -26.15 -1.37 13.07
N TYR A 432 -25.04 -0.65 12.98
CA TYR A 432 -25.03 0.75 12.56
C TYR A 432 -23.85 1.02 11.64
N GLU A 433 -24.00 2.03 10.80
CA GLU A 433 -22.97 2.52 9.90
C GLU A 433 -23.10 4.05 9.82
N PHE A 434 -21.99 4.78 9.79
CA PHE A 434 -22.02 6.22 9.62
C PHE A 434 -20.77 6.76 8.93
N THR A 435 -20.92 7.92 8.27
CA THR A 435 -19.84 8.62 7.58
C THR A 435 -19.77 10.06 8.08
N VAL A 436 -18.58 10.53 8.44
CA VAL A 436 -18.30 11.94 8.80
C VAL A 436 -17.42 12.60 7.74
N SER A 437 -17.49 13.92 7.63
CA SER A 437 -16.65 14.67 6.68
C SER A 437 -15.19 14.81 7.13
N GLY A 438 -14.90 14.55 8.41
CA GLY A 438 -13.58 14.66 9.02
C GLY A 438 -13.04 13.32 9.53
N ALA A 439 -12.09 13.39 10.47
CA ALA A 439 -11.56 12.28 11.22
C ALA A 439 -12.56 11.75 12.27
N VAL A 440 -12.43 10.46 12.60
CA VAL A 440 -13.24 9.79 13.63
C VAL A 440 -12.40 8.78 14.40
N GLU A 441 -12.63 8.72 15.71
CA GLU A 441 -12.00 7.76 16.61
C GLU A 441 -13.02 7.10 17.55
N LYS A 442 -12.70 5.89 18.03
CA LYS A 442 -13.46 5.22 19.09
C LYS A 442 -13.24 5.94 20.42
N ALA A 443 -14.30 6.16 21.18
CA ALA A 443 -14.27 6.90 22.42
C ALA A 443 -15.16 6.28 23.50
N THR A 444 -14.79 6.47 24.77
CA THR A 444 -15.56 5.98 25.92
C THR A 444 -16.72 6.90 26.32
N VAL A 445 -17.34 7.57 25.34
CA VAL A 445 -18.45 8.53 25.54
C VAL A 445 -19.55 7.88 26.37
N GLU A 446 -19.99 8.55 27.44
CA GLU A 446 -20.99 8.05 28.40
C GLU A 446 -20.77 6.60 28.91
N GLY A 447 -19.50 6.16 29.00
CA GLY A 447 -19.14 4.82 29.46
C GLY A 447 -19.31 3.73 28.41
N ALA A 448 -19.32 4.09 27.13
CA ALA A 448 -19.19 3.16 26.00
C ALA A 448 -17.87 2.36 26.08
N THR A 449 -17.91 1.16 25.53
CA THR A 449 -16.74 0.28 25.43
C THR A 449 -15.96 0.57 24.16
N ILE A 450 -14.65 0.35 24.19
CA ILE A 450 -13.80 0.30 23.00
C ILE A 450 -13.40 -1.15 22.83
N ASP A 451 -13.75 -1.73 21.70
CA ASP A 451 -13.34 -3.07 21.31
C ASP A 451 -13.09 -3.15 19.79
N ASP A 452 -12.63 -4.30 19.32
CA ASP A 452 -12.20 -4.51 17.95
C ASP A 452 -13.34 -4.94 17.01
N GLU A 453 -14.60 -4.99 17.49
CA GLU A 453 -15.75 -5.37 16.64
C GLU A 453 -16.20 -4.21 15.72
N ASP A 454 -15.96 -2.96 16.13
CA ASP A 454 -16.21 -1.78 15.30
C ASP A 454 -15.05 -1.56 14.30
N ALA A 455 -15.38 -1.31 13.04
CA ALA A 455 -14.41 -1.00 12.00
C ALA A 455 -14.45 0.50 11.66
N ILE A 456 -13.27 1.12 11.54
CA ILE A 456 -13.10 2.49 11.06
C ILE A 456 -12.20 2.44 9.82
N ASP A 457 -12.66 3.03 8.72
CA ASP A 457 -11.91 3.21 7.48
C ASP A 457 -12.03 4.68 7.04
N GLY A 458 -11.02 5.50 7.37
CA GLY A 458 -11.10 6.95 7.22
C GLY A 458 -12.23 7.56 8.07
N GLY A 459 -13.12 8.33 7.45
CA GLY A 459 -14.31 8.94 8.10
C GLY A 459 -15.51 8.01 8.20
N HIS A 460 -15.39 6.74 7.79
CA HIS A 460 -16.49 5.78 7.73
C HIS A 460 -16.38 4.74 8.84
N VAL A 461 -17.50 4.46 9.50
CA VAL A 461 -17.58 3.58 10.68
C VAL A 461 -18.70 2.57 10.51
N ALA A 462 -18.43 1.29 10.80
CA ALA A 462 -19.42 0.23 10.85
C ALA A 462 -19.27 -0.59 12.15
N GLY A 463 -20.38 -0.87 12.83
CA GLY A 463 -20.36 -1.53 14.13
C GLY A 463 -21.70 -2.13 14.55
N GLY A 464 -21.77 -2.62 15.79
CA GLY A 464 -23.01 -3.20 16.30
C GLY A 464 -23.14 -3.24 17.82
N VAL A 465 -24.30 -2.81 18.31
CA VAL A 465 -24.66 -2.87 19.73
C VAL A 465 -25.76 -3.88 20.01
N ALA A 466 -25.81 -4.37 21.24
CA ALA A 466 -27.01 -5.02 21.76
C ALA A 466 -27.32 -4.51 23.17
N GLY A 467 -26.82 -5.19 24.21
CA GLY A 467 -27.03 -4.78 25.61
C GLY A 467 -26.01 -3.76 26.14
N TRP A 468 -25.23 -3.14 25.26
CA TRP A 468 -24.08 -2.26 25.56
C TRP A 468 -24.12 -1.01 24.68
N ARG A 469 -23.03 -0.24 24.70
CA ARG A 469 -22.90 1.05 24.01
C ARG A 469 -21.55 1.16 23.32
N ASP A 470 -21.58 1.79 22.17
CA ASP A 470 -20.40 2.18 21.41
C ASP A 470 -20.38 3.70 21.28
N GLY A 471 -19.19 4.29 21.33
CA GLY A 471 -19.00 5.74 21.38
C GLY A 471 -17.87 6.18 20.48
N PHE A 472 -18.02 7.35 19.89
CA PHE A 472 -17.08 7.92 18.93
C PHE A 472 -16.90 9.42 19.15
N ARG A 473 -15.72 9.92 18.78
CA ARG A 473 -15.43 11.35 18.63
C ARG A 473 -15.08 11.63 17.19
N PHE A 474 -15.55 12.75 16.66
CA PHE A 474 -15.30 13.14 15.28
C PHE A 474 -15.27 14.67 15.12
N ASP A 475 -14.65 15.15 14.05
CA ASP A 475 -14.77 16.54 13.58
C ASP A 475 -15.55 16.61 12.26
N GLY A 476 -15.89 17.83 11.87
CA GLY A 476 -16.75 18.07 10.71
C GLY A 476 -18.19 17.59 10.95
N ASP A 477 -18.90 17.33 9.86
CA ASP A 477 -20.33 17.03 9.88
C ASP A 477 -20.58 15.52 9.74
N LEU A 478 -21.61 15.02 10.43
CA LEU A 478 -22.16 13.68 10.19
C LEU A 478 -22.94 13.70 8.88
N ALA A 479 -22.46 12.98 7.87
CA ALA A 479 -23.01 12.99 6.52
C ALA A 479 -24.03 11.87 6.28
N GLU A 480 -23.76 10.66 6.78
CA GLU A 480 -24.61 9.47 6.64
C GLU A 480 -24.74 8.77 7.99
N LEU A 481 -25.92 8.21 8.27
CA LEU A 481 -26.17 7.39 9.46
C LEU A 481 -27.26 6.36 9.15
N THR A 482 -26.93 5.08 9.28
CA THR A 482 -27.89 3.97 9.19
C THR A 482 -27.88 3.16 10.49
N VAL A 483 -29.06 2.69 10.89
CA VAL A 483 -29.23 1.87 12.10
C VAL A 483 -30.28 0.80 11.80
N ASP A 484 -29.84 -0.46 11.73
CA ASP A 484 -30.75 -1.61 11.61
C ASP A 484 -30.96 -2.22 13.00
N GLY A 485 -32.00 -1.73 13.67
CA GLY A 485 -32.41 -2.22 14.98
C GLY A 485 -33.07 -1.16 15.86
N ASN A 486 -33.03 -1.36 17.18
CA ASN A 486 -33.76 -0.53 18.14
C ASN A 486 -32.85 0.39 18.98
N ALA A 487 -31.55 0.42 18.69
CA ALA A 487 -30.61 1.30 19.39
C ALA A 487 -30.95 2.77 19.17
N ARG A 488 -30.57 3.61 20.13
CA ARG A 488 -30.71 5.07 20.02
C ARG A 488 -29.36 5.66 19.66
N VAL A 489 -29.35 6.61 18.73
CA VAL A 489 -28.14 7.37 18.40
C VAL A 489 -28.25 8.76 19.01
N LEU A 490 -27.19 9.19 19.68
CA LEU A 490 -27.05 10.54 20.21
C LEU A 490 -25.84 11.21 19.57
N VAL A 491 -26.03 12.39 18.98
CA VAL A 491 -24.95 13.24 18.49
C VAL A 491 -24.86 14.44 19.45
N ASN A 492 -23.69 14.66 20.04
CA ASN A 492 -23.48 15.72 21.03
C ASN A 492 -24.44 15.68 22.22
N GLY A 493 -24.86 14.47 22.60
CA GLY A 493 -25.81 14.23 23.68
C GLY A 493 -27.27 14.50 23.32
N GLU A 494 -27.57 14.89 22.07
CA GLU A 494 -28.93 15.03 21.56
C GLU A 494 -29.31 13.79 20.75
N GLN A 495 -30.49 13.22 21.03
CA GLN A 495 -30.98 12.07 20.26
C GLN A 495 -31.35 12.50 18.84
N VAL A 496 -30.82 11.82 17.85
CA VAL A 496 -31.08 12.08 16.43
C VAL A 496 -31.91 10.96 15.80
N ASP A 497 -32.55 11.26 14.67
CA ASP A 497 -33.21 10.27 13.81
C ASP A 497 -32.25 9.90 12.66
N PRO A 498 -31.82 8.64 12.49
CA PRO A 498 -30.98 8.22 11.37
C PRO A 498 -31.52 8.64 9.99
N ALA A 499 -32.85 8.71 9.83
CA ALA A 499 -33.48 9.13 8.58
C ALA A 499 -33.25 10.62 8.20
N ASP A 500 -32.69 11.42 9.11
CA ASP A 500 -32.32 12.81 8.84
C ASP A 500 -30.93 12.95 8.17
N TYR A 501 -30.18 11.83 8.02
CA TYR A 501 -28.82 11.81 7.49
C TYR A 501 -28.72 10.94 6.23
N GLY A 502 -27.75 11.24 5.37
CA GLY A 502 -27.58 10.65 4.05
C GLY A 502 -27.96 11.61 2.93
N GLN A 503 -27.96 11.14 1.69
CA GLN A 503 -28.37 11.98 0.56
C GLN A 503 -29.82 12.43 0.75
N GLU A 504 -30.10 13.73 0.53
CA GLU A 504 -31.49 14.19 0.48
C GLU A 504 -32.23 13.35 -0.56
N GLN A 505 -33.36 12.76 -0.15
CA GLN A 505 -34.25 12.00 -1.01
C GLN A 505 -35.51 12.83 -1.28
N PRO A 506 -35.42 13.88 -2.12
CA PRO A 506 -36.52 14.81 -2.33
C PRO A 506 -37.70 14.17 -3.06
N HIS A 507 -37.47 13.04 -3.75
CA HIS A 507 -38.47 12.40 -4.59
C HIS A 507 -39.22 11.30 -3.84
N VAL A 508 -40.52 11.21 -4.09
CA VAL A 508 -41.38 10.14 -3.58
C VAL A 508 -41.98 9.36 -4.74
N LEU A 509 -41.64 8.07 -4.84
CA LEU A 509 -42.30 7.13 -5.73
C LEU A 509 -43.42 6.42 -4.96
N THR A 510 -44.64 6.42 -5.50
CA THR A 510 -45.79 5.72 -4.92
C THR A 510 -46.35 4.71 -5.91
N LEU A 511 -46.37 3.43 -5.50
CA LEU A 511 -47.09 2.37 -6.18
C LEU A 511 -48.47 2.18 -5.55
N VAL A 512 -49.53 2.14 -6.35
CA VAL A 512 -50.90 1.88 -5.87
C VAL A 512 -51.47 0.65 -6.56
N GLY A 513 -51.72 -0.40 -5.77
CA GLY A 513 -52.23 -1.68 -6.26
C GLY A 513 -53.63 -1.53 -6.87
N ASN A 514 -53.87 -2.21 -7.99
CA ASN A 514 -55.15 -2.16 -8.71
C ASN A 514 -56.08 -3.34 -8.38
N GLY A 515 -55.73 -4.16 -7.38
CA GLY A 515 -56.48 -5.34 -6.95
C GLY A 515 -56.05 -6.65 -7.61
N SER A 516 -55.05 -6.62 -8.49
CA SER A 516 -54.35 -7.79 -9.04
C SER A 516 -52.90 -7.79 -8.54
N ALA A 517 -52.36 -8.96 -8.23
CA ALA A 517 -50.97 -9.07 -7.80
C ALA A 517 -50.03 -8.67 -8.94
N ALA A 518 -49.02 -7.89 -8.61
CA ALA A 518 -47.97 -7.44 -9.51
C ALA A 518 -46.62 -7.50 -8.80
N ASN A 519 -45.62 -8.10 -9.44
CA ASN A 519 -44.22 -8.07 -8.99
C ASN A 519 -43.47 -6.99 -9.76
N TYR A 520 -42.64 -6.23 -9.08
CA TYR A 520 -41.93 -5.10 -9.66
C TYR A 520 -40.45 -5.05 -9.28
N GLU A 521 -39.68 -4.39 -10.13
CA GLU A 521 -38.31 -3.93 -9.89
C GLU A 521 -38.27 -2.42 -10.20
N ILE A 522 -37.62 -1.64 -9.34
CA ILE A 522 -37.45 -0.20 -9.47
C ILE A 522 -35.96 0.10 -9.37
N THR A 523 -35.43 0.95 -10.25
CA THR A 523 -34.04 1.42 -10.17
C THR A 523 -33.97 2.95 -10.25
N VAL A 524 -33.06 3.54 -9.49
CA VAL A 524 -32.71 4.97 -9.50
C VAL A 524 -31.21 5.14 -9.76
N ASP A 525 -30.78 6.34 -10.16
CA ASP A 525 -29.35 6.69 -10.26
C ASP A 525 -28.74 7.22 -8.94
N GLY A 526 -29.58 7.50 -7.94
CA GLY A 526 -29.22 7.87 -6.57
C GLY A 526 -29.50 6.75 -5.57
N THR A 527 -29.89 7.10 -4.34
CA THR A 527 -30.27 6.14 -3.29
C THR A 527 -31.79 6.03 -3.18
N ILE A 528 -32.33 4.84 -2.93
CA ILE A 528 -33.75 4.59 -2.74
C ILE A 528 -34.02 3.75 -1.49
N ASP A 529 -34.94 4.23 -0.65
CA ASP A 529 -35.34 3.58 0.59
C ASP A 529 -36.86 3.39 0.70
N THR A 530 -37.24 2.40 1.49
CA THR A 530 -38.63 2.19 1.91
C THR A 530 -39.06 3.26 2.91
N VAL A 531 -40.37 3.47 3.06
CA VAL A 531 -40.90 4.37 4.09
C VAL A 531 -41.30 3.57 5.33
N ASP A 532 -40.74 3.90 6.49
CA ASP A 532 -41.09 3.27 7.77
C ASP A 532 -42.61 3.31 8.06
N GLY A 533 -43.15 2.16 8.46
CA GLY A 533 -44.57 1.99 8.77
C GLY A 533 -45.51 2.02 7.56
N ASP A 534 -44.97 2.06 6.34
CA ASP A 534 -45.70 1.86 5.09
C ASP A 534 -45.66 0.39 4.63
N ASP A 535 -46.57 -0.02 3.75
CA ASP A 535 -46.59 -1.40 3.22
C ASP A 535 -45.28 -1.73 2.47
N SER A 536 -44.50 -0.74 2.03
CA SER A 536 -43.17 -0.95 1.43
C SER A 536 -42.20 -1.67 2.36
N GLU A 537 -42.28 -1.45 3.68
CA GLU A 537 -41.39 -2.08 4.67
C GLU A 537 -41.59 -3.60 4.76
N GLU A 538 -42.83 -4.08 4.58
CA GLU A 538 -43.16 -5.52 4.67
C GLU A 538 -43.01 -6.26 3.34
N PHE A 539 -43.24 -5.57 2.21
CA PHE A 539 -43.43 -6.22 0.90
C PHE A 539 -42.40 -5.84 -0.17
N ALA A 540 -41.40 -5.01 0.16
CA ALA A 540 -40.31 -4.63 -0.74
C ALA A 540 -38.94 -4.91 -0.10
N THR A 541 -37.90 -5.01 -0.92
CA THR A 541 -36.52 -5.22 -0.49
C THR A 541 -35.59 -4.34 -1.33
N VAL A 542 -34.79 -3.51 -0.68
CA VAL A 542 -33.72 -2.74 -1.32
C VAL A 542 -32.51 -3.66 -1.51
N SER A 543 -32.09 -3.93 -2.74
CA SER A 543 -31.06 -4.94 -3.05
C SER A 543 -29.64 -4.36 -3.19
N SER A 544 -29.51 -3.10 -3.61
CA SER A 544 -28.22 -2.45 -3.89
C SER A 544 -28.14 -0.99 -3.47
N GLY A 545 -29.06 -0.51 -2.62
CA GLY A 545 -29.22 0.92 -2.30
C GLY A 545 -29.80 1.77 -3.45
N THR A 546 -29.75 1.27 -4.67
CA THR A 546 -30.24 1.93 -5.90
C THR A 546 -31.43 1.20 -6.53
N THR A 547 -31.71 -0.03 -6.09
CA THR A 547 -32.70 -0.91 -6.69
C THR A 547 -33.61 -1.52 -5.62
N VAL A 548 -34.91 -1.58 -5.91
CA VAL A 548 -35.94 -2.17 -5.07
C VAL A 548 -36.70 -3.24 -5.83
N GLU A 549 -36.85 -4.41 -5.22
CA GLU A 549 -37.70 -5.49 -5.72
C GLU A 549 -38.86 -5.71 -4.75
N GLY A 550 -40.07 -5.98 -5.26
CA GLY A 550 -41.21 -6.21 -4.38
C GLY A 550 -42.48 -6.67 -5.08
N SER A 551 -43.55 -6.75 -4.30
CA SER A 551 -44.87 -7.13 -4.82
C SER A 551 -46.00 -6.28 -4.23
N ILE A 552 -47.04 -6.05 -5.02
CA ILE A 552 -48.22 -5.28 -4.61
C ILE A 552 -49.50 -5.86 -5.22
N GLU A 553 -50.57 -5.99 -4.42
CA GLU A 553 -51.92 -6.37 -4.92
C GLU A 553 -52.94 -5.25 -4.65
N ARG A 554 -52.96 -4.75 -3.41
CA ARG A 554 -53.80 -3.65 -2.92
C ARG A 554 -52.95 -2.72 -2.05
N GLY A 555 -53.52 -1.58 -1.67
CA GLY A 555 -52.83 -0.61 -0.82
C GLY A 555 -51.95 0.33 -1.64
N ALA A 556 -51.04 1.00 -0.94
CA ALA A 556 -50.04 1.86 -1.53
C ALA A 556 -48.69 1.57 -0.88
N GLN A 557 -47.65 1.54 -1.69
CA GLN A 557 -46.26 1.42 -1.24
C GLN A 557 -45.51 2.69 -1.64
N ARG A 558 -44.74 3.25 -0.71
CA ARG A 558 -43.99 4.49 -0.93
C ARG A 558 -42.48 4.28 -0.78
N PHE A 559 -41.73 4.92 -1.65
CA PHE A 559 -40.28 4.93 -1.63
C PHE A 559 -39.80 6.37 -1.69
N ARG A 560 -38.78 6.69 -0.90
CA ARG A 560 -38.06 7.95 -1.04
C ARG A 560 -36.77 7.69 -1.80
N PHE A 561 -36.41 8.61 -2.69
CA PHE A 561 -35.15 8.46 -3.41
C PHE A 561 -34.50 9.80 -3.77
N SER A 562 -33.19 9.74 -3.96
CA SER A 562 -32.37 10.82 -4.52
C SER A 562 -32.07 10.54 -5.99
N GLY A 563 -31.71 11.58 -6.74
CA GLY A 563 -31.42 11.44 -8.17
C GLY A 563 -32.66 11.21 -9.02
N THR A 564 -32.51 10.48 -10.13
CA THR A 564 -33.57 10.20 -11.10
C THR A 564 -34.02 8.75 -11.02
N LEU A 565 -35.30 8.53 -11.24
CA LEU A 565 -35.86 7.20 -11.47
C LEU A 565 -35.44 6.75 -12.86
N THR A 566 -34.72 5.63 -12.96
CA THR A 566 -34.15 5.14 -14.21
C THR A 566 -34.94 3.99 -14.79
N ASP A 567 -35.57 3.16 -13.95
CA ASP A 567 -36.43 2.06 -14.40
C ASP A 567 -37.57 1.75 -13.42
N VAL A 568 -38.73 1.37 -13.96
CA VAL A 568 -39.81 0.72 -13.20
C VAL A 568 -40.38 -0.41 -14.04
N THR A 569 -39.95 -1.63 -13.76
CA THR A 569 -40.38 -2.82 -14.49
C THR A 569 -41.40 -3.61 -13.69
N PHE A 570 -42.55 -3.95 -14.30
CA PHE A 570 -43.46 -4.96 -13.76
C PHE A 570 -43.20 -6.31 -14.43
N ILE A 571 -42.68 -7.27 -13.67
CA ILE A 571 -42.38 -8.63 -14.14
C ILE A 571 -43.68 -9.36 -14.50
N ASP A 572 -44.71 -9.16 -13.69
CA ASP A 572 -46.08 -9.57 -13.96
C ASP A 572 -47.09 -8.59 -13.33
N GLY A 573 -48.31 -8.56 -13.87
CA GLY A 573 -49.34 -7.64 -13.42
C GLY A 573 -49.05 -6.18 -13.77
N SER A 574 -49.69 -5.25 -13.06
CA SER A 574 -49.42 -3.82 -13.15
C SER A 574 -49.95 -3.10 -11.91
N ALA A 575 -49.37 -1.95 -11.60
CA ALA A 575 -49.89 -1.02 -10.59
C ALA A 575 -49.93 0.41 -11.16
N HIS A 576 -50.61 1.31 -10.46
CA HIS A 576 -50.50 2.73 -10.78
C HIS A 576 -49.24 3.29 -10.14
N VAL A 577 -48.43 4.02 -10.92
CA VAL A 577 -47.17 4.59 -10.46
C VAL A 577 -47.27 6.11 -10.44
N TYR A 578 -46.86 6.72 -9.33
CA TYR A 578 -46.81 8.17 -9.15
C TYR A 578 -45.41 8.56 -8.72
N LEU A 579 -44.82 9.51 -9.43
CA LEU A 579 -43.57 10.18 -9.04
C LEU A 579 -43.92 11.60 -8.60
N ASP A 580 -43.62 11.97 -7.36
CA ASP A 580 -43.92 13.28 -6.77
C ASP A 580 -45.38 13.72 -7.00
N ASP A 581 -46.31 12.83 -6.63
CA ASP A 581 -47.75 12.97 -6.82
C ASP A 581 -48.24 13.04 -8.29
N ARG A 582 -47.33 12.95 -9.28
CA ARG A 582 -47.68 12.90 -10.70
C ARG A 582 -47.73 11.46 -11.18
N ARG A 583 -48.86 11.06 -11.75
CA ARG A 583 -49.00 9.74 -12.39
C ARG A 583 -48.08 9.62 -13.60
N ILE A 584 -47.26 8.58 -13.63
CA ILE A 584 -46.40 8.20 -14.76
C ILE A 584 -46.85 6.86 -15.35
N ASP A 585 -46.45 6.59 -16.59
CA ASP A 585 -46.62 5.29 -17.25
C ASP A 585 -45.25 4.60 -17.32
N PRO A 586 -45.01 3.53 -16.55
CA PRO A 586 -43.71 2.85 -16.48
C PRO A 586 -43.18 2.39 -17.84
N ASP A 587 -44.05 1.92 -18.73
CA ASP A 587 -43.66 1.46 -20.09
C ASP A 587 -43.18 2.62 -20.98
N GLN A 588 -43.40 3.87 -20.57
CA GLN A 588 -42.94 5.08 -21.26
C GLN A 588 -41.83 5.81 -20.49
N TYR A 589 -41.56 5.37 -19.26
CA TYR A 589 -40.66 6.05 -18.33
C TYR A 589 -39.25 5.46 -18.48
N GLY A 590 -38.29 6.24 -18.98
CA GLY A 590 -36.95 5.77 -19.37
C GLY A 590 -36.58 6.00 -20.83
N GLU A 591 -37.54 6.27 -21.73
CA GLU A 591 -37.26 6.91 -23.05
C GLU A 591 -37.04 8.44 -22.92
N GLN A 592 -36.85 8.93 -21.69
CA GLN A 592 -37.27 10.26 -21.24
C GLN A 592 -36.40 10.84 -20.11
N GLU A 593 -35.09 10.60 -20.07
CA GLU A 593 -34.26 11.65 -19.44
C GLU A 593 -34.60 12.95 -20.18
N LEU A 594 -34.99 13.98 -19.44
CA LEU A 594 -35.83 15.06 -19.94
C LEU A 594 -35.01 16.01 -20.85
N LEU A 595 -34.62 15.52 -22.03
CA LEU A 595 -33.89 16.23 -23.06
C LEU A 595 -34.46 17.66 -23.15
N PRO A 596 -33.67 18.68 -22.74
CA PRO A 596 -34.23 19.96 -22.30
C PRO A 596 -34.75 20.77 -23.47
N ASN A 597 -34.34 20.44 -24.70
CA ASN A 597 -34.60 21.22 -25.88
C ASN A 597 -35.66 20.53 -26.76
N ALA A 598 -36.56 21.31 -27.34
CA ALA A 598 -37.54 20.82 -28.31
C ALA A 598 -37.22 21.38 -29.69
N ILE A 599 -37.39 20.57 -30.73
CA ILE A 599 -37.52 21.02 -32.10
C ILE A 599 -38.88 20.59 -32.63
N VAL A 600 -39.62 21.53 -33.23
CA VAL A 600 -40.93 21.29 -33.84
C VAL A 600 -40.85 21.70 -35.30
N ILE A 601 -41.21 20.76 -36.19
CA ILE A 601 -41.33 20.98 -37.62
C ILE A 601 -42.82 21.01 -37.94
N ASP A 602 -43.33 22.19 -38.32
CA ASP A 602 -44.76 22.44 -38.52
C ASP A 602 -45.05 22.67 -40.00
N GLY A 603 -45.61 21.63 -40.64
CA GLY A 603 -46.11 21.69 -42.02
C GLY A 603 -47.53 22.23 -42.12
N ALA A 604 -48.26 22.37 -41.02
CA ALA A 604 -49.69 22.67 -41.05
C ALA A 604 -50.01 23.95 -41.83
N GLY A 605 -50.94 23.85 -42.77
CA GLY A 605 -51.33 24.97 -43.62
C GLY A 605 -50.30 25.39 -44.67
N THR A 606 -49.30 24.55 -44.96
CA THR A 606 -48.38 24.72 -46.10
C THR A 606 -48.86 23.92 -47.31
N ASP A 607 -48.51 24.37 -48.53
CA ASP A 607 -48.84 23.64 -49.75
C ASP A 607 -47.70 22.66 -50.09
N GLY A 608 -47.90 21.38 -49.77
CA GLY A 608 -47.06 20.26 -50.20
C GLY A 608 -46.03 19.78 -49.18
N GLU A 609 -45.67 18.50 -49.31
CA GLU A 609 -44.73 17.79 -48.43
C GLU A 609 -43.38 18.51 -48.30
N THR A 610 -42.95 18.67 -47.05
CA THR A 610 -41.67 19.23 -46.66
C THR A 610 -40.85 18.15 -45.97
N SER A 611 -39.70 17.79 -46.53
CA SER A 611 -38.76 16.88 -45.87
C SER A 611 -37.71 17.63 -45.06
N TYR A 612 -37.27 17.01 -43.96
CA TYR A 612 -36.22 17.54 -43.10
C TYR A 612 -35.19 16.48 -42.71
N SER A 613 -34.00 16.95 -42.36
CA SER A 613 -32.97 16.16 -41.71
C SER A 613 -32.17 17.04 -40.77
N PHE A 614 -31.86 16.56 -39.57
CA PHE A 614 -31.00 17.29 -38.64
C PHE A 614 -30.08 16.35 -37.86
N GLU A 615 -28.92 16.87 -37.47
CA GLU A 615 -27.93 16.19 -36.65
C GLU A 615 -27.68 17.05 -35.40
N ILE A 616 -27.57 16.40 -34.25
CA ILE A 616 -27.24 17.03 -32.96
C ILE A 616 -25.91 16.47 -32.41
N ASP A 617 -25.30 17.11 -31.42
CA ASP A 617 -24.13 16.56 -30.71
C ASP A 617 -24.48 15.77 -29.43
N GLY A 618 -25.76 15.70 -29.08
CA GLY A 618 -26.32 14.95 -27.94
C GLY A 618 -27.17 13.72 -28.32
N GLU A 619 -28.30 13.53 -27.64
CA GLU A 619 -29.35 12.53 -27.88
C GLU A 619 -30.65 13.16 -28.40
N VAL A 620 -31.39 12.43 -29.24
CA VAL A 620 -32.66 12.89 -29.86
C VAL A 620 -33.70 11.77 -29.85
N VAL A 621 -34.94 12.12 -29.51
CA VAL A 621 -36.10 11.20 -29.53
C VAL A 621 -37.32 11.88 -30.15
N THR A 622 -38.23 11.09 -30.72
CA THR A 622 -39.53 11.61 -31.19
C THR A 622 -40.38 12.06 -30.01
N ALA A 623 -41.27 13.03 -30.25
CA ALA A 623 -42.05 13.67 -29.21
C ALA A 623 -43.47 13.98 -29.68
N SER A 624 -44.43 13.89 -28.76
CA SER A 624 -45.79 14.40 -28.94
C SER A 624 -45.95 15.87 -28.49
N TYR A 625 -44.85 16.62 -28.45
CA TYR A 625 -44.84 18.00 -27.96
C TYR A 625 -45.68 18.91 -28.89
N ARG A 626 -46.49 19.79 -28.29
CA ARG A 626 -47.43 20.68 -29.02
C ARG A 626 -48.42 19.94 -29.94
N ASP A 627 -48.91 18.79 -29.48
CA ASP A 627 -49.88 17.95 -30.21
C ASP A 627 -49.32 17.36 -31.53
N ALA A 628 -47.99 17.29 -31.67
CA ALA A 628 -47.33 16.58 -32.76
C ALA A 628 -47.67 15.09 -32.74
N SER A 629 -47.81 14.49 -33.92
CA SER A 629 -47.95 13.05 -34.08
C SER A 629 -46.58 12.40 -34.12
N ILE A 630 -46.46 11.19 -33.57
CA ILE A 630 -45.29 10.35 -33.81
C ILE A 630 -45.54 9.62 -35.13
N ASP A 631 -44.88 10.06 -36.20
CA ASP A 631 -44.95 9.40 -37.50
C ASP A 631 -43.97 8.21 -37.55
N PRO A 632 -44.43 6.97 -37.78
CA PRO A 632 -43.51 5.84 -38.02
C PRO A 632 -42.65 5.98 -39.29
N GLY A 633 -42.90 6.98 -40.14
CA GLY A 633 -42.04 7.36 -41.27
C GLY A 633 -40.80 8.15 -40.89
N ASP A 634 -40.75 8.69 -39.67
CA ASP A 634 -39.57 9.36 -39.14
C ASP A 634 -38.52 8.34 -38.71
N GLU A 635 -37.26 8.61 -39.09
CA GLU A 635 -36.13 7.74 -38.78
C GLU A 635 -35.10 8.50 -37.93
N ILE A 636 -34.73 7.89 -36.79
CA ILE A 636 -33.61 8.34 -35.95
C ILE A 636 -32.48 7.31 -36.07
N GLU A 637 -31.32 7.75 -36.57
CA GLU A 637 -30.09 6.96 -36.64
C GLU A 637 -28.99 7.65 -35.82
N GLY A 638 -28.80 7.15 -34.58
CA GLY A 638 -27.83 7.73 -33.64
C GLY A 638 -28.21 9.16 -33.27
N ARG A 639 -27.43 10.14 -33.76
CA ARG A 639 -27.63 11.57 -33.48
C ARG A 639 -28.34 12.33 -34.60
N SER A 640 -28.82 11.61 -35.61
CA SER A 640 -29.49 12.17 -36.78
C SER A 640 -30.96 11.79 -36.79
N ALA A 641 -31.83 12.73 -37.12
CA ALA A 641 -33.25 12.50 -37.37
C ALA A 641 -33.61 12.95 -38.78
N THR A 642 -34.44 12.18 -39.48
CA THR A 642 -34.97 12.49 -40.80
C THR A 642 -36.45 12.19 -40.88
N GLY A 643 -37.21 13.05 -41.55
CA GLY A 643 -38.66 12.92 -41.64
C GLY A 643 -39.29 13.83 -42.67
N SER A 644 -40.63 13.88 -42.69
CA SER A 644 -41.39 14.77 -43.58
C SER A 644 -42.75 15.13 -43.02
N VAL A 645 -43.15 16.40 -43.19
CA VAL A 645 -44.47 16.91 -42.82
C VAL A 645 -45.22 17.46 -44.04
N ASP A 646 -46.53 17.27 -44.12
CA ASP A 646 -47.42 17.96 -45.09
C ASP A 646 -48.44 18.86 -44.38
N ASP A 647 -49.51 18.30 -43.79
CA ASP A 647 -50.51 19.04 -42.99
C ASP A 647 -50.50 18.57 -41.52
N GLU A 648 -49.30 18.28 -41.01
CA GLU A 648 -49.05 17.78 -39.66
C GLU A 648 -47.81 18.42 -39.02
N LEU A 649 -47.57 18.05 -37.77
CA LEU A 649 -46.43 18.50 -36.98
C LEU A 649 -45.64 17.28 -36.52
N ASP A 650 -44.33 17.37 -36.67
CA ASP A 650 -43.39 16.47 -36.02
C ASP A 650 -42.66 17.24 -34.91
N ALA A 651 -42.40 16.57 -33.80
CA ALA A 651 -41.62 17.14 -32.72
C ALA A 651 -40.61 16.13 -32.20
N TYR A 652 -39.50 16.66 -31.69
CA TYR A 652 -38.44 15.89 -31.08
C TYR A 652 -37.95 16.58 -29.82
N TRP A 653 -37.56 15.76 -28.84
CA TRP A 653 -36.79 16.22 -27.69
C TRP A 653 -35.31 15.91 -27.93
N PHE A 654 -34.43 16.86 -27.60
CA PHE A 654 -32.98 16.70 -27.74
C PHE A 654 -32.18 17.41 -26.63
N ASP A 655 -30.94 16.98 -26.41
CA ASP A 655 -29.92 17.72 -25.68
C ASP A 655 -28.73 18.06 -26.60
N GLY A 656 -27.82 18.91 -26.11
CA GLY A 656 -26.75 19.46 -26.94
C GLY A 656 -27.23 20.49 -27.97
N ASP A 657 -26.40 20.74 -28.98
CA ASP A 657 -26.59 21.71 -30.05
C ASP A 657 -26.93 21.03 -31.38
N ILE A 658 -27.69 21.74 -32.25
CA ILE A 658 -27.95 21.30 -33.63
C ILE A 658 -26.72 21.59 -34.50
N MET A 659 -26.12 20.54 -35.05
CA MET A 659 -24.88 20.55 -35.82
C MET A 659 -25.08 20.72 -37.34
N ASP A 660 -26.10 20.08 -37.90
CA ASP A 660 -26.57 20.28 -39.29
C ASP A 660 -28.10 20.28 -39.31
N PHE A 661 -28.68 21.09 -40.20
CA PHE A 661 -30.12 21.14 -40.40
C PHE A 661 -30.45 21.41 -41.87
N ARG A 662 -31.30 20.57 -42.46
CA ARG A 662 -31.80 20.73 -43.82
C ARG A 662 -33.31 20.66 -43.83
N LEU A 663 -33.90 21.55 -44.61
CA LEU A 663 -35.33 21.62 -44.85
C LEU A 663 -35.54 21.81 -46.35
N SER A 664 -36.37 20.97 -46.95
CA SER A 664 -36.74 21.03 -48.36
C SER A 664 -38.25 21.13 -48.50
N GLY A 665 -38.77 22.34 -48.37
CA GLY A 665 -40.21 22.64 -48.45
C GLY A 665 -40.53 23.97 -47.79
N ASN A 666 -41.76 24.12 -47.29
CA ASN A 666 -42.29 25.38 -46.74
C ASN A 666 -42.71 25.29 -45.26
N ALA A 667 -42.47 24.16 -44.58
CA ALA A 667 -42.73 24.03 -43.15
C ALA A 667 -41.99 25.09 -42.32
N SER A 668 -42.55 25.44 -41.16
CA SER A 668 -41.87 26.26 -40.17
C SER A 668 -41.14 25.40 -39.16
N VAL A 669 -40.02 25.89 -38.63
CA VAL A 669 -39.20 25.16 -37.66
C VAL A 669 -39.04 26.03 -36.42
N ASP A 670 -39.43 25.49 -35.27
CA ASP A 670 -39.33 26.14 -33.97
C ASP A 670 -38.37 25.33 -33.08
N VAL A 671 -37.27 25.93 -32.67
CA VAL A 671 -36.27 25.31 -31.80
C VAL A 671 -36.28 26.05 -30.47
N GLN A 672 -36.53 25.33 -29.39
CA GLN A 672 -36.63 25.88 -28.06
C GLN A 672 -35.64 25.16 -27.14
N TYR A 673 -34.63 25.89 -26.68
CA TYR A 673 -33.73 25.39 -25.65
C TYR A 673 -34.38 25.55 -24.28
N ASN A 674 -34.24 24.54 -23.40
CA ASN A 674 -34.86 24.50 -22.08
C ASN A 674 -36.40 24.60 -22.09
N ALA A 675 -37.06 24.04 -23.10
CA ALA A 675 -38.52 24.05 -23.28
C ALA A 675 -39.31 23.39 -22.12
N ARG A 676 -38.63 22.65 -21.23
CA ARG A 676 -39.22 22.03 -20.03
C ARG A 676 -39.11 22.88 -18.75
N SER A 677 -38.43 24.03 -18.78
CA SER A 677 -38.12 24.86 -17.59
C SER A 677 -39.18 25.92 -17.23
N ASN A 678 -40.48 25.67 -17.46
CA ASN A 678 -41.57 26.62 -17.12
C ASN A 678 -42.66 26.00 -16.23
#